data_AF-A0AAE2JTC9-F1
#
_entry.id   AF-A0AAE2JTC9-F1
#
_cell.length_a   1.000
_cell.length_b   1.000
_cell.length_c   1.000
_cell.angle_alpha   90.00
_cell.angle_beta   90.00
_cell.angle_gamma   90.00
#
_symmetry.space_group_name_H-M   'P 1'
#
loop_
_entity.id
_entity.type
_entity.pdbx_description
1 polymer ?
#
loop_
_entity_poly.entity_id
_entity_poly.type
_entity_poly.pdbx_seq_one_letter_code
_entity_poly.pdbx_strand_id
1 'polypeptide(L)'
;MKKSLKYLSSLSLILVPLVTISCTHTNKIKPGFIPTINSSNKKNIIDLSNKLEEFKSILENNPRIDKNLKDKIVKKLTEINTKSISLNNLANIKNILFGLKNFSNNFNSDNLLSFLKKVKELLLELEINELVNEVDQHINKITNDKQNNQPIINADSNVEDKFIEGSVYSPANHSYPEFANKFTPVPAEEIYKELYDRTFSIKFLTRLNNGDSLSNGTGTGWLLDYHKYNNENKYKLFLATNLHVLSEFSNSLTEEQNKEFNYYEPSNNKVIAIGLGKAENVNDFSSKNNKKDFQNKISKYYLSNQDFKNYSQIDYSNSNSELTTAISEPKIVFGAVDFMNRKAVEKYDDAIKQSAEEYYKYKKDKLNDNEKIAWEDYFKTKNIPIMVDFAVFEIDVDLNKTDNTLKSWINDAIKGLDKYLERLKNTNNLPNQDKNISNYLQSKDYISALFTKDNNSNNLYNAKNIYIAGYPVNNKTTYWMKNNPTERSSDKSDIDWRTSKSNREIFGFANEFQSSISIVPNFRIFDNYWHRVFATFYGYQYNVNFSSLYYGASGSLAYNEFGQMIGIYNNVRSNVEFGDLLQHATIAPFLQSDNIKIGDNIIYAYNLIDGTDKTRYKYQKSSFRENLQKLYPNGFSDNSKSTKLFDNIFN
;
A
#
# COMPACT_ATOMS: atom_id res chain seq x y z
N MET A 1 36.15 37.96 -20.87
CA MET A 1 37.05 38.19 -19.73
C MET A 1 36.28 37.94 -18.44
N LYS A 2 36.89 37.18 -17.52
CA LYS A 2 36.34 36.76 -16.21
C LYS A 2 36.21 37.93 -15.21
N LYS A 3 35.45 37.65 -14.14
CA LYS A 3 35.44 38.21 -12.76
C LYS A 3 34.33 39.23 -12.50
N SER A 4 33.26 38.90 -11.75
CA SER A 4 33.13 38.60 -10.30
C SER A 4 33.23 39.83 -9.41
N LEU A 5 32.20 40.13 -8.62
CA LEU A 5 32.36 40.63 -7.24
C LEU A 5 31.06 40.42 -6.42
N LYS A 6 31.24 39.84 -5.23
CA LYS A 6 30.31 39.72 -4.10
C LYS A 6 30.17 41.07 -3.35
N TYR A 7 29.13 41.25 -2.53
CA TYR A 7 29.10 41.80 -1.14
C TYR A 7 27.60 41.90 -0.74
N LEU A 8 27.07 41.08 0.20
CA LEU A 8 27.07 41.15 1.68
C LEU A 8 25.90 41.95 2.31
N SER A 9 25.08 41.20 3.07
CA SER A 9 24.35 41.50 4.32
C SER A 9 23.84 42.92 4.64
N SER A 10 22.55 43.00 4.98
CA SER A 10 22.08 43.89 6.06
C SER A 10 20.88 43.29 6.81
N LEU A 11 20.79 43.68 8.07
CA LEU A 11 20.03 43.12 9.17
C LEU A 11 18.69 43.86 9.34
N SER A 12 17.68 43.12 9.83
CA SER A 12 16.57 43.54 10.71
C SER A 12 15.73 44.80 10.38
N LEU A 13 14.44 44.60 10.09
CA LEU A 13 13.38 45.47 10.60
C LEU A 13 12.15 44.64 11.01
N ILE A 14 11.76 44.80 12.27
CA ILE A 14 10.58 44.23 12.92
C ILE A 14 9.36 45.03 12.47
N LEU A 15 8.31 44.34 12.00
CA LEU A 15 6.99 44.93 11.73
C LEU A 15 5.90 44.05 12.36
N VAL A 16 5.27 44.60 13.40
CA VAL A 16 4.09 44.07 14.09
C VAL A 16 2.85 44.38 13.25
N PRO A 17 1.92 43.42 13.01
CA PRO A 17 0.60 43.75 12.49
C PRO A 17 -0.39 44.06 13.62
N LEU A 18 -1.07 45.19 13.44
CA LEU A 18 -2.21 45.68 14.21
C LEU A 18 -3.35 44.65 14.29
N VAL A 19 -3.87 44.47 15.50
CA VAL A 19 -5.15 43.80 15.80
C VAL A 19 -6.29 44.77 15.49
N THR A 20 -7.22 44.39 14.61
CA THR A 20 -8.53 45.04 14.47
C THR A 20 -9.59 44.23 15.20
N ILE A 21 -10.20 44.87 16.19
CA ILE A 21 -11.32 44.37 16.99
C ILE A 21 -12.60 44.66 16.19
N SER A 22 -13.38 43.62 15.88
CA SER A 22 -14.74 43.75 15.32
C SER A 22 -15.76 43.65 16.45
N CYS A 23 -16.48 44.74 16.68
CA CYS A 23 -17.56 44.84 17.67
C CYS A 23 -18.86 44.20 17.13
N THR A 24 -19.45 43.35 17.95
CA THR A 24 -20.78 42.75 17.79
C THR A 24 -21.89 43.77 18.00
N HIS A 25 -22.81 43.91 17.04
CA HIS A 25 -24.09 44.59 17.24
C HIS A 25 -25.22 43.59 17.54
N THR A 26 -25.72 43.64 18.77
CA THR A 26 -26.96 42.98 19.22
C THR A 26 -28.17 43.83 18.83
N ASN A 27 -29.08 43.31 18.00
CA ASN A 27 -30.39 43.91 17.76
C ASN A 27 -31.45 43.23 18.64
N LYS A 28 -32.10 44.02 19.51
CA LYS A 28 -33.29 43.67 20.28
C LYS A 28 -34.51 43.56 19.36
N ILE A 29 -35.24 42.46 19.42
CA ILE A 29 -36.56 42.29 18.77
C ILE A 29 -37.67 42.62 19.77
N LYS A 30 -38.66 43.41 19.35
CA LYS A 30 -39.90 43.75 20.09
C LYS A 30 -40.89 42.58 20.08
N PRO A 31 -41.70 42.38 21.14
CA PRO A 31 -42.74 41.36 21.15
C PRO A 31 -44.03 41.85 20.46
N GLY A 32 -44.67 40.98 19.69
CA GLY A 32 -46.05 41.15 19.24
C GLY A 32 -46.27 41.19 17.74
N PHE A 33 -46.18 40.04 17.08
CA PHE A 33 -46.88 39.79 15.81
C PHE A 33 -47.18 38.28 15.72
N ILE A 34 -48.45 37.90 15.85
CA ILE A 34 -48.91 36.53 15.55
C ILE A 34 -49.52 36.61 14.15
N PRO A 35 -48.90 36.05 13.10
CA PRO A 35 -49.50 36.00 11.78
C PRO A 35 -50.69 35.03 11.80
N THR A 36 -51.83 35.48 11.31
CA THR A 36 -53.02 34.65 11.07
C THR A 36 -52.69 33.54 10.06
N ILE A 37 -52.97 32.29 10.45
CA ILE A 37 -52.66 31.08 9.66
C ILE A 37 -53.56 31.04 8.42
N ASN A 38 -52.97 31.18 7.23
CA ASN A 38 -53.68 31.10 5.95
C ASN A 38 -54.04 29.65 5.59
N SER A 39 -55.08 29.42 4.76
CA SER A 39 -55.67 28.09 4.50
C SER A 39 -54.69 27.04 3.94
N SER A 40 -53.71 27.46 3.14
CA SER A 40 -52.62 26.60 2.62
C SER A 40 -51.72 26.04 3.73
N ASN A 41 -51.45 26.83 4.78
CA ASN A 41 -50.65 26.40 5.92
C ASN A 41 -51.39 25.36 6.77
N LYS A 42 -52.73 25.46 6.86
CA LYS A 42 -53.56 24.47 7.57
C LYS A 42 -53.49 23.08 6.93
N LYS A 43 -53.51 23.00 5.60
CA LYS A 43 -53.36 21.73 4.86
C LYS A 43 -51.98 21.11 5.05
N ASN A 44 -50.93 21.94 5.04
CA ASN A 44 -49.56 21.49 5.24
C ASN A 44 -49.27 20.99 6.66
N ILE A 45 -49.90 21.58 7.68
CA ILE A 45 -49.82 21.16 9.08
C ILE A 45 -50.56 19.83 9.29
N ILE A 46 -51.76 19.67 8.71
CA ILE A 46 -52.53 18.40 8.78
C ILE A 46 -51.76 17.25 8.11
N ASP A 47 -51.14 17.51 6.94
CA ASP A 47 -50.28 16.53 6.24
C ASP A 47 -49.08 16.10 7.09
N LEU A 48 -48.47 17.03 7.84
CA LEU A 48 -47.36 16.70 8.73
C LEU A 48 -47.81 15.82 9.90
N SER A 49 -48.91 16.17 10.57
CA SER A 49 -49.45 15.38 11.68
C SER A 49 -49.74 13.93 11.26
N ASN A 50 -50.34 13.74 10.08
CA ASN A 50 -50.60 12.39 9.54
C ASN A 50 -49.32 11.60 9.26
N LYS A 51 -48.28 12.25 8.71
CA LYS A 51 -46.99 11.60 8.43
C LYS A 51 -46.21 11.26 9.71
N LEU A 52 -46.35 12.07 10.75
CA LEU A 52 -45.77 11.77 12.07
C LEU A 52 -46.47 10.57 12.70
N GLU A 53 -47.79 10.44 12.57
CA GLU A 53 -48.53 9.25 13.02
C GLU A 53 -48.12 7.99 12.23
N GLU A 54 -47.96 8.10 10.92
CA GLU A 54 -47.43 7.00 10.10
C GLU A 54 -46.03 6.57 10.56
N PHE A 55 -45.15 7.54 10.85
CA PHE A 55 -43.83 7.26 11.38
C PHE A 55 -43.87 6.59 12.76
N LYS A 56 -44.76 7.03 13.68
CA LYS A 56 -44.97 6.36 14.97
C LYS A 56 -45.32 4.89 14.77
N SER A 57 -46.25 4.60 13.86
CA SER A 57 -46.62 3.22 13.55
C SER A 57 -45.45 2.39 13.00
N ILE A 58 -44.61 2.96 12.12
CA ILE A 58 -43.40 2.29 11.62
C ILE A 58 -42.41 2.00 12.77
N LEU A 59 -42.23 2.97 13.68
CA LEU A 59 -41.31 2.86 14.80
C LEU A 59 -41.77 1.81 15.83
N GLU A 60 -43.05 1.82 16.19
CA GLU A 60 -43.66 0.87 17.12
C GLU A 60 -43.58 -0.57 16.60
N ASN A 61 -43.84 -0.76 15.30
CA ASN A 61 -43.82 -2.06 14.64
C ASN A 61 -42.42 -2.62 14.36
N ASN A 62 -41.34 -1.90 14.63
CA ASN A 62 -39.98 -2.36 14.35
C ASN A 62 -39.41 -3.22 15.50
N PRO A 63 -39.34 -4.56 15.42
CA PRO A 63 -38.96 -5.40 16.55
C PRO A 63 -37.49 -5.25 17.00
N ARG A 64 -36.64 -4.58 16.22
CA ARG A 64 -35.19 -4.51 16.45
C ARG A 64 -34.71 -3.23 17.13
N ILE A 65 -35.58 -2.23 17.28
CA ILE A 65 -35.25 -1.02 18.06
C ILE A 65 -35.62 -1.27 19.52
N ASP A 66 -34.76 -0.80 20.42
CA ASP A 66 -34.99 -0.87 21.86
C ASP A 66 -36.34 -0.25 22.24
N LYS A 67 -37.13 -0.96 23.06
CA LYS A 67 -38.49 -0.56 23.41
C LYS A 67 -38.50 0.79 24.15
N ASN A 68 -37.55 1.01 25.07
CA ASN A 68 -37.47 2.25 25.83
C ASN A 68 -37.16 3.45 24.92
N LEU A 69 -36.25 3.27 23.95
CA LEU A 69 -35.95 4.30 22.96
C LEU A 69 -37.18 4.65 22.10
N LYS A 70 -37.92 3.65 21.61
CA LYS A 70 -39.16 3.89 20.84
C LYS A 70 -40.19 4.67 21.66
N ASP A 71 -40.46 4.22 22.88
CA ASP A 71 -41.48 4.80 23.75
C ASP A 71 -41.16 6.28 24.04
N LYS A 72 -39.89 6.61 24.26
CA LYS A 72 -39.42 7.98 24.42
C LYS A 72 -39.62 8.84 23.16
N ILE A 73 -39.25 8.32 21.98
CA ILE A 73 -39.45 9.02 20.70
C ILE A 73 -40.93 9.25 20.44
N VAL A 74 -41.79 8.22 20.57
CA VAL A 74 -43.24 8.32 20.36
C VAL A 74 -43.87 9.34 21.30
N LYS A 75 -43.49 9.31 22.59
CA LYS A 75 -43.95 10.28 23.59
C LYS A 75 -43.61 11.70 23.15
N LYS A 76 -42.35 11.97 22.80
CA LYS A 76 -41.90 13.31 22.38
C LYS A 76 -42.57 13.78 21.11
N LEU A 77 -42.75 12.91 20.12
CA LEU A 77 -43.48 13.24 18.90
C LEU A 77 -44.95 13.63 19.14
N THR A 78 -45.56 13.10 20.21
CA THR A 78 -46.93 13.45 20.61
C THR A 78 -47.01 14.81 21.30
N GLU A 79 -45.91 15.24 21.94
CA GLU A 79 -45.78 16.55 22.59
C GLU A 79 -45.49 17.69 21.59
N ILE A 80 -45.15 17.37 20.33
CA ILE A 80 -44.81 18.38 19.31
C ILE A 80 -46.05 19.18 18.91
N ASN A 81 -45.97 20.50 19.11
CA ASN A 81 -46.91 21.43 18.51
C ASN A 81 -46.54 21.66 17.04
N THR A 82 -47.16 20.92 16.12
CA THR A 82 -46.88 21.05 14.68
C THR A 82 -47.13 22.44 14.10
N LYS A 83 -47.84 23.32 14.82
CA LYS A 83 -48.08 24.72 14.43
C LYS A 83 -46.88 25.63 14.69
N SER A 84 -45.89 25.23 15.51
CA SER A 84 -44.70 26.04 15.81
C SER A 84 -43.48 25.70 14.96
N ILE A 85 -43.58 24.73 14.05
CA ILE A 85 -42.49 24.34 13.16
C ILE A 85 -42.33 25.37 12.03
N SER A 86 -41.10 25.81 11.80
CA SER A 86 -40.80 26.78 10.74
C SER A 86 -41.14 26.21 9.34
N LEU A 87 -41.54 27.07 8.40
CA LEU A 87 -41.85 26.65 7.03
C LEU A 87 -40.63 26.04 6.31
N ASN A 88 -39.41 26.46 6.67
CA ASN A 88 -38.18 25.94 6.09
C ASN A 88 -37.90 24.51 6.58
N ASN A 89 -38.10 24.24 7.87
CA ASN A 89 -37.91 22.89 8.42
C ASN A 89 -39.02 21.94 7.93
N LEU A 90 -40.22 22.45 7.64
CA LEU A 90 -41.36 21.65 7.22
C LEU A 90 -41.10 20.85 5.93
N ALA A 91 -40.40 21.44 4.95
CA ALA A 91 -40.06 20.76 3.70
C ALA A 91 -39.04 19.63 3.95
N ASN A 92 -38.02 19.89 4.77
CA ASN A 92 -37.00 18.91 5.14
C ASN A 92 -37.61 17.75 5.93
N ILE A 93 -38.44 18.05 6.93
CA ILE A 93 -39.12 17.03 7.75
C ILE A 93 -39.99 16.12 6.87
N LYS A 94 -40.73 16.68 5.90
CA LYS A 94 -41.54 15.87 4.97
C LYS A 94 -40.68 14.93 4.11
N ASN A 95 -39.53 15.40 3.63
CA ASN A 95 -38.61 14.58 2.84
C ASN A 95 -38.00 13.45 3.68
N ILE A 96 -37.61 13.74 4.93
CA ILE A 96 -37.08 12.74 5.86
C ILE A 96 -38.14 11.68 6.18
N LEU A 97 -39.38 12.10 6.49
CA LEU A 97 -40.51 11.19 6.76
C LEU A 97 -40.84 10.30 5.54
N PHE A 98 -40.81 10.84 4.32
CA PHE A 98 -40.96 10.05 3.11
C PHE A 98 -39.85 9.00 2.97
N GLY A 99 -38.62 9.37 3.26
CA GLY A 99 -37.49 8.45 3.29
C GLY A 99 -37.63 7.35 4.35
N LEU A 100 -38.18 7.66 5.52
CA LEU A 100 -38.42 6.71 6.61
C LEU A 100 -39.51 5.68 6.29
N LYS A 101 -40.51 6.06 5.49
CA LYS A 101 -41.58 5.16 5.02
C LYS A 101 -41.03 3.97 4.22
N ASN A 102 -39.93 4.15 3.49
CA ASN A 102 -39.33 3.10 2.66
C ASN A 102 -38.68 1.96 3.46
N PHE A 103 -38.57 2.08 4.79
CA PHE A 103 -38.00 1.05 5.65
C PHE A 103 -39.03 0.07 6.23
N SER A 104 -40.33 0.26 5.95
CA SER A 104 -41.44 -0.45 6.59
C SER A 104 -41.44 -1.98 6.45
N ASN A 105 -40.67 -2.55 5.50
CA ASN A 105 -40.81 -3.96 5.12
C ASN A 105 -39.55 -4.83 5.30
N ASN A 106 -38.39 -4.31 5.71
CA ASN A 106 -37.19 -5.15 5.91
C ASN A 106 -36.13 -4.49 6.80
N PHE A 107 -36.04 -4.89 8.07
CA PHE A 107 -35.05 -4.38 9.02
C PHE A 107 -33.89 -5.35 9.23
N ASN A 108 -33.09 -5.64 8.19
CA ASN A 108 -31.75 -6.20 8.42
C ASN A 108 -30.85 -5.17 9.14
N SER A 109 -29.64 -5.56 9.55
CA SER A 109 -28.75 -4.68 10.32
C SER A 109 -28.30 -3.41 9.57
N ASP A 110 -28.20 -3.45 8.24
CA ASP A 110 -27.85 -2.29 7.39
C ASP A 110 -29.02 -1.32 7.23
N ASN A 111 -30.21 -1.86 7.03
CA ASN A 111 -31.44 -1.09 6.97
C ASN A 111 -31.78 -0.46 8.33
N LEU A 112 -31.51 -1.16 9.43
CA LEU A 112 -31.70 -0.62 10.78
C LEU A 112 -30.77 0.56 11.06
N LEU A 113 -29.49 0.48 10.67
CA LEU A 113 -28.54 1.57 10.83
C LEU A 113 -28.93 2.80 9.99
N SER A 114 -29.30 2.57 8.73
CA SER A 114 -29.78 3.63 7.83
C SER A 114 -31.09 4.26 8.32
N PHE A 115 -31.99 3.45 8.88
CA PHE A 115 -33.21 3.92 9.53
C PHE A 115 -32.90 4.83 10.72
N LEU A 116 -32.06 4.38 11.66
CA LEU A 116 -31.71 5.16 12.85
C LEU A 116 -30.99 6.47 12.52
N LYS A 117 -30.15 6.52 11.48
CA LYS A 117 -29.54 7.76 10.99
C LYS A 117 -30.59 8.75 10.49
N LYS A 118 -31.60 8.29 9.75
CA LYS A 118 -32.71 9.14 9.32
C LYS A 118 -33.63 9.56 10.47
N VAL A 119 -33.80 8.71 11.49
CA VAL A 119 -34.49 9.09 12.72
C VAL A 119 -33.71 10.20 13.44
N LYS A 120 -32.38 10.11 13.52
CA LYS A 120 -31.53 11.17 14.07
C LYS A 120 -31.69 12.50 13.32
N GLU A 121 -31.67 12.47 11.99
CA GLU A 121 -31.92 13.64 11.14
C GLU A 121 -33.29 14.26 11.43
N LEU A 122 -34.34 13.44 11.54
CA LEU A 122 -35.68 13.90 11.91
C LEU A 122 -35.70 14.58 13.29
N LEU A 123 -35.05 13.98 14.29
CA LEU A 123 -35.00 14.53 15.65
C LEU A 123 -34.25 15.86 15.72
N LEU A 124 -33.20 16.04 14.90
CA LEU A 124 -32.47 17.32 14.79
C LEU A 124 -33.36 18.41 14.18
N GLU A 125 -34.08 18.11 13.10
CA GLU A 125 -35.02 19.06 12.45
C GLU A 125 -36.21 19.44 13.34
N LEU A 126 -36.57 18.56 14.28
CA LEU A 126 -37.59 18.77 15.31
C LEU A 126 -37.03 19.38 16.61
N GLU A 127 -35.71 19.65 16.68
CA GLU A 127 -35.00 20.22 17.82
C GLU A 127 -35.08 19.37 19.13
N ILE A 128 -35.19 18.05 19.00
CA ILE A 128 -35.29 17.11 20.14
C ILE A 128 -33.91 16.56 20.50
N ASN A 129 -33.01 17.45 20.92
CA ASN A 129 -31.58 17.16 21.12
C ASN A 129 -31.31 16.06 22.17
N GLU A 130 -32.17 15.90 23.18
CA GLU A 130 -32.01 14.86 24.21
C GLU A 130 -32.05 13.44 23.62
N LEU A 131 -32.92 13.21 22.61
CA LEU A 131 -33.06 11.90 21.97
C LEU A 131 -32.03 11.65 20.88
N VAL A 132 -31.42 12.71 20.32
CA VAL A 132 -30.32 12.59 19.36
C VAL A 132 -29.16 11.81 19.97
N ASN A 133 -28.80 12.12 21.23
CA ASN A 133 -27.73 11.43 21.95
C ASN A 133 -28.07 9.95 22.23
N GLU A 134 -29.33 9.64 22.56
CA GLU A 134 -29.77 8.26 22.81
C GLU A 134 -29.80 7.42 21.52
N VAL A 135 -30.21 8.01 20.40
CA VAL A 135 -30.15 7.39 19.07
C VAL A 135 -28.69 7.19 18.65
N ASP A 136 -27.80 8.14 18.92
CA ASP A 136 -26.37 8.00 18.65
C ASP A 136 -25.73 6.85 19.44
N GLN A 137 -26.11 6.67 20.71
CA GLN A 137 -25.66 5.51 21.50
C GLN A 137 -26.10 4.18 20.87
N HIS A 138 -27.32 4.11 20.33
CA HIS A 138 -27.81 2.91 19.63
C HIS A 138 -27.15 2.69 18.27
N ILE A 139 -26.91 3.76 17.51
CA ILE A 139 -26.13 3.74 16.27
C ILE A 139 -24.71 3.21 16.55
N ASN A 140 -24.06 3.72 17.60
CA ASN A 140 -22.73 3.29 18.01
C ASN A 140 -22.74 1.83 18.47
N LYS A 141 -23.74 1.41 19.24
CA LYS A 141 -23.90 0.01 19.65
C LYS A 141 -24.04 -0.93 18.45
N ILE A 142 -24.92 -0.60 17.49
CA ILE A 142 -25.11 -1.42 16.27
C ILE A 142 -23.87 -1.39 15.37
N THR A 143 -23.16 -0.26 15.31
CA THR A 143 -21.91 -0.13 14.54
C THR A 143 -20.79 -0.95 15.18
N ASN A 144 -20.68 -0.92 16.51
CA ASN A 144 -19.76 -1.74 17.27
C ASN A 144 -20.12 -3.23 17.17
N ASP A 145 -21.40 -3.60 17.21
CA ASP A 145 -21.86 -4.98 17.04
C ASP A 145 -21.59 -5.50 15.61
N LYS A 146 -21.57 -4.63 14.59
CA LYS A 146 -21.12 -4.98 13.23
C LYS A 146 -19.60 -5.08 13.10
N GLN A 147 -18.86 -4.20 13.76
CA GLN A 147 -17.41 -4.31 13.88
C GLN A 147 -17.02 -5.57 14.67
N ASN A 148 -17.89 -6.00 15.60
CA ASN A 148 -17.75 -7.22 16.38
C ASN A 148 -18.21 -8.50 15.67
N ASN A 149 -18.96 -8.38 14.57
CA ASN A 149 -19.45 -9.50 13.76
C ASN A 149 -18.85 -9.56 12.33
N GLN A 150 -17.94 -8.65 11.95
CA GLN A 150 -16.79 -9.12 11.17
C GLN A 150 -16.05 -10.15 12.04
N PRO A 151 -15.32 -11.13 11.48
CA PRO A 151 -14.54 -12.04 12.31
C PRO A 151 -13.52 -11.20 13.11
N ILE A 152 -13.91 -10.75 14.29
CA ILE A 152 -13.01 -10.57 15.39
C ILE A 152 -12.58 -12.00 15.67
N ILE A 153 -11.44 -12.37 15.09
CA ILE A 153 -10.51 -13.18 15.86
C ILE A 153 -10.33 -12.35 17.12
N ASN A 154 -11.04 -12.76 18.18
CA ASN A 154 -10.85 -12.20 19.50
C ASN A 154 -9.37 -12.39 19.74
N ALA A 155 -8.63 -11.31 19.54
CA ALA A 155 -7.37 -11.07 20.17
C ALA A 155 -7.70 -11.18 21.66
N ASP A 156 -7.63 -12.40 22.19
CA ASP A 156 -7.78 -12.66 23.60
C ASP A 156 -7.01 -11.57 24.33
N SER A 157 -7.73 -10.74 25.07
CA SER A 157 -7.20 -9.59 25.79
C SER A 157 -6.34 -10.00 27.00
N ASN A 158 -5.93 -11.27 27.06
CA ASN A 158 -5.16 -11.86 28.15
C ASN A 158 -3.85 -12.52 27.69
N VAL A 159 -3.50 -12.48 26.40
CA VAL A 159 -2.16 -12.88 25.95
C VAL A 159 -1.30 -11.63 25.84
N GLU A 160 -0.40 -11.45 26.79
CA GLU A 160 0.63 -10.41 26.76
C GLU A 160 1.40 -10.53 25.45
N ASP A 161 1.44 -9.44 24.66
CA ASP A 161 2.16 -9.45 23.40
C ASP A 161 3.64 -9.64 23.70
N LYS A 162 4.20 -10.78 23.26
CA LYS A 162 5.65 -11.00 23.36
C LYS A 162 6.34 -10.06 22.39
N PHE A 163 7.33 -9.33 22.90
CA PHE A 163 8.22 -8.49 22.11
C PHE A 163 9.68 -8.78 22.47
N ILE A 164 10.55 -8.53 21.52
CA ILE A 164 12.00 -8.55 21.71
C ILE A 164 12.52 -7.12 21.78
N GLU A 165 13.49 -6.88 22.67
CA GLU A 165 14.12 -5.56 22.79
C GLU A 165 15.06 -5.34 21.60
N GLY A 166 14.78 -4.30 20.83
CA GLY A 166 15.53 -3.88 19.67
C GLY A 166 16.46 -2.70 19.95
N SER A 167 17.12 -2.25 18.90
CA SER A 167 17.98 -1.05 18.91
C SER A 167 17.75 -0.24 17.64
N VAL A 168 17.97 1.07 17.73
CA VAL A 168 18.03 1.96 16.55
C VAL A 168 19.33 1.81 15.76
N TYR A 169 20.33 1.15 16.34
CA TYR A 169 21.65 0.96 15.76
C TYR A 169 22.22 -0.43 16.06
N SER A 170 22.87 -1.03 15.06
CA SER A 170 23.73 -2.19 15.22
C SER A 170 25.07 -1.93 14.54
N PRO A 171 26.21 -2.24 15.17
CA PRO A 171 27.49 -2.25 14.48
C PRO A 171 27.45 -3.19 13.27
N ALA A 172 28.10 -2.79 12.19
CA ALA A 172 28.22 -3.62 10.99
C ALA A 172 28.97 -4.92 11.33
N ASN A 173 28.42 -6.07 10.91
CA ASN A 173 29.04 -7.38 11.09
C ASN A 173 29.29 -8.07 9.74
N HIS A 174 30.57 -8.23 9.40
CA HIS A 174 31.04 -8.85 8.16
C HIS A 174 31.61 -10.25 8.38
N SER A 175 31.01 -11.01 9.29
CA SER A 175 31.39 -12.40 9.55
C SER A 175 30.15 -13.22 9.90
N TYR A 176 30.13 -14.48 9.48
CA TYR A 176 29.11 -15.41 9.94
C TYR A 176 29.49 -16.01 11.28
N PRO A 177 28.48 -16.41 12.08
CA PRO A 177 28.71 -17.34 13.19
C PRO A 177 29.15 -18.71 12.66
N GLU A 178 29.85 -19.49 13.49
CA GLU A 178 30.45 -20.78 13.12
C GLU A 178 29.42 -21.77 12.53
N PHE A 179 28.21 -21.80 13.09
CA PHE A 179 27.13 -22.69 12.63
C PHE A 179 26.68 -22.44 11.19
N ALA A 180 27.05 -21.32 10.56
CA ALA A 180 26.65 -21.02 9.19
C ALA A 180 27.27 -21.99 8.17
N ASN A 181 28.34 -22.71 8.55
CA ASN A 181 29.02 -23.70 7.72
C ASN A 181 28.13 -24.87 7.24
N LYS A 182 26.98 -25.10 7.89
CA LYS A 182 26.01 -26.13 7.48
C LYS A 182 25.12 -25.73 6.31
N PHE A 183 25.08 -24.45 5.96
CA PHE A 183 24.27 -23.94 4.85
C PHE A 183 25.09 -23.98 3.56
N THR A 184 24.44 -24.36 2.46
CA THR A 184 25.10 -24.44 1.15
C THR A 184 24.68 -23.26 0.27
N PRO A 185 25.62 -22.37 -0.10
CA PRO A 185 25.34 -21.29 -1.03
C PRO A 185 25.00 -21.82 -2.43
N VAL A 186 24.13 -21.10 -3.14
CA VAL A 186 23.78 -21.33 -4.53
C VAL A 186 24.77 -20.55 -5.43
N PRO A 187 25.23 -21.12 -6.56
CA PRO A 187 26.06 -20.38 -7.50
C PRO A 187 25.43 -19.06 -7.95
N ALA A 188 26.22 -17.99 -7.94
CA ALA A 188 25.77 -16.65 -8.32
C ALA A 188 25.11 -16.59 -9.71
N GLU A 189 25.67 -17.33 -10.67
CA GLU A 189 25.17 -17.38 -12.04
C GLU A 189 23.78 -18.01 -12.13
N GLU A 190 23.50 -19.03 -11.30
CA GLU A 190 22.19 -19.66 -11.21
C GLU A 190 21.16 -18.67 -10.63
N ILE A 191 21.50 -17.96 -9.55
CA ILE A 191 20.64 -16.93 -8.96
C ILE A 191 20.34 -15.83 -9.98
N TYR A 192 21.36 -15.29 -10.67
CA TYR A 192 21.12 -14.21 -11.65
C TYR A 192 20.36 -14.68 -12.88
N LYS A 193 20.53 -15.93 -13.30
CA LYS A 193 19.69 -16.50 -14.36
C LYS A 193 18.23 -16.57 -13.90
N GLU A 194 17.97 -17.07 -12.69
CA GLU A 194 16.62 -17.14 -12.16
C GLU A 194 15.98 -15.76 -11.99
N LEU A 195 16.72 -14.78 -11.49
CA LEU A 195 16.29 -13.38 -11.43
C LEU A 195 15.95 -12.86 -12.83
N TYR A 196 16.81 -13.07 -13.83
CA TYR A 196 16.52 -12.69 -15.20
C TYR A 196 15.26 -13.35 -15.75
N ASP A 197 15.12 -14.68 -15.60
CA ASP A 197 13.97 -15.44 -16.10
C ASP A 197 12.65 -14.87 -15.51
N ARG A 198 12.61 -14.61 -14.20
CA ARG A 198 11.42 -14.15 -13.46
C ARG A 198 11.08 -12.66 -13.62
N THR A 199 12.01 -11.85 -14.13
CA THR A 199 11.91 -10.39 -14.08
C THR A 199 11.62 -9.75 -15.44
N PHE A 200 10.82 -8.71 -15.42
CA PHE A 200 10.39 -7.90 -16.55
C PHE A 200 10.64 -6.42 -16.25
N SER A 201 10.92 -5.65 -17.29
CA SER A 201 10.65 -4.22 -17.22
C SER A 201 9.15 -4.00 -17.39
N ILE A 202 8.57 -3.10 -16.61
CA ILE A 202 7.14 -2.81 -16.68
C ILE A 202 6.90 -1.33 -16.93
N LYS A 203 5.88 -1.03 -17.74
CA LYS A 203 5.31 0.30 -17.94
C LYS A 203 3.79 0.19 -17.90
N PHE A 204 3.11 1.25 -17.50
CA PHE A 204 1.66 1.32 -17.51
C PHE A 204 1.21 2.52 -18.35
N LEU A 205 0.03 2.38 -18.94
CA LEU A 205 -0.69 3.49 -19.54
C LEU A 205 -1.90 3.80 -18.68
N THR A 206 -1.97 5.05 -18.23
CA THR A 206 -3.06 5.59 -17.44
C THR A 206 -3.83 6.59 -18.29
N ARG A 207 -5.14 6.36 -18.44
CA ARG A 207 -6.09 7.33 -19.00
C ARG A 207 -6.40 8.35 -17.91
N LEU A 208 -6.12 9.62 -18.20
CA LEU A 208 -6.42 10.72 -17.32
C LEU A 208 -7.92 11.06 -17.41
N ASN A 209 -8.49 11.63 -16.34
CA ASN A 209 -9.91 12.01 -16.30
C ASN A 209 -10.31 13.02 -17.39
N ASN A 210 -9.36 13.83 -17.88
CA ASN A 210 -9.57 14.75 -19.01
C ASN A 210 -9.54 14.06 -20.39
N GLY A 211 -9.31 12.75 -20.46
CA GLY A 211 -9.21 11.95 -21.68
C GLY A 211 -7.78 11.74 -22.19
N ASP A 212 -6.80 12.48 -21.68
CA ASP A 212 -5.39 12.33 -22.08
C ASP A 212 -4.79 11.00 -21.59
N SER A 213 -3.59 10.68 -22.05
CA SER A 213 -2.86 9.49 -21.61
C SER A 213 -1.52 9.87 -20.99
N LEU A 214 -1.17 9.19 -19.91
CA LEU A 214 0.10 9.30 -19.21
C LEU A 214 0.71 7.92 -19.06
N SER A 215 2.01 7.80 -19.31
CA SER A 215 2.77 6.63 -18.88
C SER A 215 3.61 6.98 -17.66
N ASN A 216 3.55 6.12 -16.64
CA ASN A 216 4.29 6.25 -15.39
C ASN A 216 5.83 6.06 -15.53
N GLY A 217 6.34 6.01 -16.76
CA GLY A 217 7.73 5.69 -17.06
C GLY A 217 7.99 4.18 -17.03
N THR A 218 9.10 3.78 -16.38
CA THR A 218 9.65 2.41 -16.37
C THR A 218 9.98 1.97 -14.96
N GLY A 219 9.64 0.73 -14.64
CA GLY A 219 10.12 0.05 -13.43
C GLY A 219 10.49 -1.40 -13.70
N THR A 220 10.81 -2.11 -12.62
CA THR A 220 11.06 -3.56 -12.63
C THR A 220 9.92 -4.28 -11.92
N GLY A 221 9.40 -5.34 -12.52
CA GLY A 221 8.43 -6.24 -11.91
C GLY A 221 8.84 -7.70 -12.09
N TRP A 222 8.41 -8.59 -11.21
CA TRP A 222 8.80 -10.00 -11.26
C TRP A 222 7.66 -10.92 -10.86
N LEU A 223 7.66 -12.14 -11.41
CA LEU A 223 6.64 -13.14 -11.11
C LEU A 223 6.77 -13.62 -9.66
N LEU A 224 5.84 -13.20 -8.81
CA LEU A 224 5.70 -13.65 -7.43
C LEU A 224 4.99 -15.00 -7.38
N ASP A 225 3.87 -15.11 -8.09
CA ASP A 225 2.97 -16.24 -8.07
C ASP A 225 2.23 -16.37 -9.40
N TYR A 226 1.61 -17.51 -9.67
CA TYR A 226 0.71 -17.68 -10.81
C TYR A 226 -0.43 -18.66 -10.50
N HIS A 227 -1.52 -18.50 -11.23
CA HIS A 227 -2.58 -19.50 -11.35
C HIS A 227 -2.66 -19.97 -12.81
N LYS A 228 -2.70 -21.29 -13.02
CA LYS A 228 -2.90 -21.89 -14.33
C LYS A 228 -4.36 -22.32 -14.45
N TYR A 229 -5.08 -21.78 -15.43
CA TYR A 229 -6.48 -22.14 -15.65
C TYR A 229 -6.59 -23.57 -16.17
N ASN A 230 -7.56 -24.32 -15.66
CA ASN A 230 -7.83 -25.70 -16.08
C ASN A 230 -8.16 -25.79 -17.57
N ASN A 231 -7.53 -26.75 -18.26
CA ASN A 231 -7.75 -27.04 -19.70
C ASN A 231 -7.51 -25.86 -20.67
N GLU A 232 -6.82 -24.82 -20.22
CA GLU A 232 -6.47 -23.66 -21.03
C GLU A 232 -4.95 -23.43 -21.06
N ASN A 233 -4.42 -22.92 -22.18
CA ASN A 233 -3.07 -22.36 -22.24
C ASN A 233 -3.05 -20.92 -21.69
N LYS A 234 -3.80 -20.69 -20.61
CA LYS A 234 -4.02 -19.38 -20.01
C LYS A 234 -3.48 -19.38 -18.59
N TYR A 235 -2.86 -18.28 -18.21
CA TYR A 235 -2.32 -18.07 -16.87
C TYR A 235 -2.80 -16.72 -16.33
N LYS A 236 -3.07 -16.67 -15.03
CA LYS A 236 -3.07 -15.42 -14.28
C LYS A 236 -1.70 -15.28 -13.62
N LEU A 237 -0.99 -14.21 -13.92
CA LEU A 237 0.34 -13.92 -13.39
C LEU A 237 0.22 -12.84 -12.32
N PHE A 238 0.78 -13.10 -11.14
CA PHE A 238 0.87 -12.12 -10.05
C PHE A 238 2.28 -11.55 -10.01
N LEU A 239 2.42 -10.31 -10.45
CA LEU A 239 3.69 -9.61 -10.59
C LEU A 239 3.89 -8.64 -9.42
N ALA A 240 5.00 -8.78 -8.71
CA ALA A 240 5.38 -7.89 -7.63
C ALA A 240 6.32 -6.77 -8.10
N THR A 241 6.20 -5.59 -7.49
CA THR A 241 7.02 -4.40 -7.74
C THR A 241 6.93 -3.42 -6.55
N ASN A 242 7.52 -2.24 -6.66
CA ASN A 242 7.36 -1.17 -5.67
C ASN A 242 6.01 -0.44 -5.85
N LEU A 243 5.48 0.11 -4.77
CA LEU A 243 4.27 0.94 -4.82
C LEU A 243 4.52 2.19 -5.68
N HIS A 244 5.70 2.81 -5.58
CA HIS A 244 6.01 4.00 -6.39
C HIS A 244 6.17 3.69 -7.88
N VAL A 245 6.47 2.44 -8.26
CA VAL A 245 6.42 2.03 -9.67
C VAL A 245 4.96 2.00 -10.14
N LEU A 246 4.02 1.72 -9.24
CA LEU A 246 2.59 1.81 -9.47
C LEU A 246 2.01 3.18 -9.12
N SER A 247 2.79 4.27 -9.16
CA SER A 247 2.35 5.60 -8.69
C SER A 247 1.10 6.15 -9.39
N GLU A 248 0.95 5.88 -10.69
CA GLU A 248 -0.20 6.27 -11.50
C GLU A 248 -1.22 5.13 -11.64
N PHE A 249 -1.11 4.09 -10.80
CA PHE A 249 -1.93 2.89 -10.86
C PHE A 249 -3.30 3.13 -10.22
N SER A 250 -4.07 3.97 -10.90
CA SER A 250 -5.44 4.32 -10.54
C SER A 250 -6.39 3.15 -10.82
N ASN A 251 -7.25 2.86 -9.85
CA ASN A 251 -7.70 1.50 -9.62
C ASN A 251 -8.62 0.93 -10.71
N SER A 252 -8.14 -0.16 -11.29
CA SER A 252 -8.90 -1.25 -11.92
C SER A 252 -9.92 -1.99 -11.03
N LEU A 253 -9.96 -1.70 -9.72
CA LEU A 253 -10.88 -2.33 -8.75
C LEU A 253 -12.23 -1.60 -8.71
N THR A 254 -13.28 -2.28 -8.25
CA THR A 254 -14.58 -1.61 -8.01
C THR A 254 -14.48 -0.59 -6.87
N GLU A 255 -15.43 0.34 -6.79
CA GLU A 255 -15.46 1.35 -5.72
C GLU A 255 -15.53 0.70 -4.32
N GLU A 256 -16.29 -0.39 -4.19
CA GLU A 256 -16.41 -1.16 -2.95
C GLU A 256 -15.06 -1.77 -2.56
N GLN A 257 -14.35 -2.37 -3.50
CA GLN A 257 -13.03 -2.97 -3.28
C GLN A 257 -11.99 -1.89 -2.92
N ASN A 258 -11.98 -0.76 -3.64
CA ASN A 258 -11.10 0.36 -3.32
C ASN A 258 -11.30 0.90 -1.91
N LYS A 259 -12.55 0.94 -1.45
CA LYS A 259 -12.88 1.35 -0.09
C LYS A 259 -12.46 0.31 0.94
N GLU A 260 -12.66 -0.98 0.67
CA GLU A 260 -12.26 -2.06 1.58
C GLU A 260 -10.74 -2.09 1.81
N PHE A 261 -9.98 -2.02 0.71
CA PHE A 261 -8.53 -2.09 0.73
C PHE A 261 -7.84 -0.75 1.01
N ASN A 262 -8.59 0.36 1.04
CA ASN A 262 -8.05 1.73 1.11
C ASN A 262 -7.12 2.05 -0.08
N TYR A 263 -7.43 1.53 -1.27
CA TYR A 263 -6.63 1.75 -2.48
C TYR A 263 -7.12 2.92 -3.32
N TYR A 264 -8.24 3.57 -2.97
CA TYR A 264 -8.82 4.68 -3.74
C TYR A 264 -7.79 5.73 -4.20
N GLU A 265 -8.08 6.31 -5.37
CA GLU A 265 -7.25 7.29 -6.07
C GLU A 265 -8.19 8.47 -6.46
N PRO A 266 -7.97 9.69 -5.95
CA PRO A 266 -8.95 10.77 -6.02
C PRO A 266 -9.06 11.50 -7.37
N SER A 267 -8.13 11.32 -8.30
CA SER A 267 -8.15 12.00 -9.61
C SER A 267 -9.09 11.36 -10.64
N ASN A 268 -9.62 10.16 -10.36
CA ASN A 268 -10.43 9.35 -11.27
C ASN A 268 -9.69 8.90 -12.54
N ASN A 269 -8.36 8.87 -12.47
CA ASN A 269 -7.57 8.27 -13.54
C ASN A 269 -7.87 6.77 -13.63
N LYS A 270 -7.52 6.12 -14.75
CA LYS A 270 -7.61 4.65 -14.86
C LYS A 270 -6.42 4.06 -15.59
N VAL A 271 -5.78 3.05 -15.00
CA VAL A 271 -4.86 2.21 -15.76
C VAL A 271 -5.64 1.38 -16.77
N ILE A 272 -5.22 1.42 -18.02
CA ILE A 272 -5.89 0.75 -19.13
C ILE A 272 -4.97 -0.19 -19.92
N ALA A 273 -3.66 -0.13 -19.67
CA ALA A 273 -2.71 -0.99 -20.38
C ALA A 273 -1.40 -1.19 -19.62
N ILE A 274 -0.70 -2.26 -19.99
CA ILE A 274 0.63 -2.61 -19.51
C ILE A 274 1.57 -2.86 -20.69
N GLY A 275 2.83 -2.50 -20.50
CA GLY A 275 3.95 -2.90 -21.34
C GLY A 275 4.86 -3.84 -20.57
N LEU A 276 5.00 -5.08 -21.05
CA LEU A 276 5.96 -6.05 -20.53
C LEU A 276 7.22 -6.05 -21.38
N GLY A 277 8.32 -5.64 -20.78
CA GLY A 277 9.63 -5.54 -21.40
C GLY A 277 10.61 -6.59 -20.92
N LYS A 278 11.49 -7.05 -21.81
CA LYS A 278 12.62 -7.89 -21.45
C LYS A 278 13.80 -7.61 -22.37
N ALA A 279 15.01 -7.62 -21.82
CA ALA A 279 16.22 -7.55 -22.64
C ALA A 279 16.43 -8.89 -23.33
N GLU A 280 16.74 -8.88 -24.62
CA GLU A 280 17.02 -10.09 -25.39
C GLU A 280 18.53 -10.45 -25.32
N ASN A 281 18.88 -11.69 -25.66
CA ASN A 281 20.27 -12.19 -25.76
C ASN A 281 21.10 -12.11 -24.47
N VAL A 282 20.47 -12.15 -23.29
CA VAL A 282 21.17 -12.20 -22.00
C VAL A 282 21.54 -13.65 -21.67
N ASN A 283 22.71 -14.08 -22.15
CA ASN A 283 23.20 -15.46 -21.95
C ASN A 283 24.36 -15.56 -20.95
N ASP A 284 24.92 -14.42 -20.52
CA ASP A 284 26.11 -14.35 -19.67
C ASP A 284 25.79 -13.78 -18.28
N PHE A 285 25.85 -14.68 -17.30
CA PHE A 285 25.59 -14.39 -15.89
C PHE A 285 26.86 -14.19 -15.05
N SER A 286 28.06 -14.23 -15.63
CA SER A 286 29.33 -14.01 -14.95
C SER A 286 29.47 -12.60 -14.35
N SER A 287 30.40 -12.42 -13.42
CA SER A 287 30.79 -11.09 -12.93
C SER A 287 31.39 -10.25 -14.06
N LYS A 288 31.21 -8.93 -13.99
CA LYS A 288 31.74 -7.95 -14.95
C LYS A 288 32.32 -6.76 -14.18
N ASN A 289 33.28 -6.04 -14.77
CA ASN A 289 33.83 -4.84 -14.13
C ASN A 289 32.74 -3.79 -13.93
N ASN A 290 32.90 -2.99 -12.89
CA ASN A 290 32.04 -1.84 -12.62
C ASN A 290 32.02 -0.87 -13.81
N LYS A 291 30.89 -0.20 -14.04
CA LYS A 291 30.70 0.77 -15.14
C LYS A 291 31.00 0.25 -16.56
N LYS A 292 30.99 -1.06 -16.78
CA LYS A 292 31.15 -1.64 -18.14
C LYS A 292 29.90 -1.51 -18.99
N ASP A 293 30.11 -1.57 -20.30
CA ASP A 293 29.12 -1.25 -21.34
C ASP A 293 27.88 -2.16 -21.35
N PHE A 294 26.70 -1.56 -21.46
CA PHE A 294 25.39 -2.22 -21.45
C PHE A 294 24.74 -2.30 -22.86
N GLN A 295 25.50 -1.96 -23.90
CA GLN A 295 25.01 -1.67 -25.26
C GLN A 295 24.18 -2.76 -25.96
N ASN A 296 24.17 -4.00 -25.47
CA ASN A 296 23.41 -5.12 -26.06
C ASN A 296 22.32 -5.70 -25.14
N LYS A 297 21.85 -4.94 -24.15
CA LYS A 297 20.88 -5.39 -23.14
C LYS A 297 19.63 -4.53 -23.09
N ILE A 298 19.24 -3.97 -24.24
CA ILE A 298 18.07 -3.10 -24.37
C ILE A 298 16.79 -3.94 -24.34
N SER A 299 15.77 -3.44 -23.65
CA SER A 299 14.49 -4.12 -23.53
C SER A 299 13.62 -3.95 -24.78
N LYS A 300 13.06 -5.05 -25.27
CA LYS A 300 11.91 -5.06 -26.19
C LYS A 300 10.62 -5.11 -25.37
N TYR A 301 9.56 -4.39 -25.77
CA TYR A 301 8.29 -4.37 -25.05
C TYR A 301 7.12 -4.99 -25.83
N TYR A 302 6.28 -5.76 -25.15
CA TYR A 302 4.93 -6.12 -25.61
C TYR A 302 3.90 -5.25 -24.91
N LEU A 303 3.08 -4.53 -25.68
CA LEU A 303 2.07 -3.60 -25.20
C LEU A 303 0.68 -4.24 -25.34
N SER A 304 -0.13 -4.18 -24.28
CA SER A 304 -1.43 -4.85 -24.22
C SER A 304 -2.57 -4.14 -24.97
N ASN A 305 -2.36 -2.91 -25.45
CA ASN A 305 -3.41 -2.07 -26.03
C ASN A 305 -2.89 -1.13 -27.14
N GLN A 306 -3.74 -0.85 -28.14
CA GLN A 306 -3.44 0.05 -29.27
C GLN A 306 -3.18 1.50 -28.84
N ASP A 307 -3.91 2.03 -27.86
CA ASP A 307 -3.68 3.37 -27.32
C ASP A 307 -2.26 3.49 -26.76
N PHE A 308 -1.76 2.43 -26.14
CA PHE A 308 -0.38 2.40 -25.65
C PHE A 308 0.61 2.40 -26.79
N LYS A 309 0.34 1.63 -27.86
CA LYS A 309 1.19 1.66 -29.06
C LYS A 309 1.24 3.06 -29.67
N ASN A 310 0.10 3.72 -29.80
CA ASN A 310 0.00 5.08 -30.34
C ASN A 310 0.77 6.09 -29.46
N TYR A 311 0.57 6.04 -28.14
CA TYR A 311 1.30 6.87 -27.18
C TYR A 311 2.82 6.64 -27.27
N SER A 312 3.24 5.38 -27.33
CA SER A 312 4.66 5.00 -27.37
C SER A 312 5.40 5.42 -28.65
N GLN A 313 4.68 5.69 -29.74
CA GLN A 313 5.29 6.22 -30.97
C GLN A 313 5.59 7.72 -30.86
N ILE A 314 4.82 8.43 -30.04
CA ILE A 314 4.97 9.87 -29.78
C ILE A 314 6.07 10.09 -28.73
N ASP A 315 6.12 9.24 -27.71
CA ASP A 315 7.21 9.22 -26.74
C ASP A 315 8.39 8.42 -27.30
N TYR A 316 9.37 9.12 -27.89
CA TYR A 316 10.60 8.63 -28.56
C TYR A 316 11.44 7.54 -27.80
N SER A 317 10.99 7.08 -26.63
CA SER A 317 11.62 6.07 -25.76
C SER A 317 11.39 4.60 -26.17
N ASN A 318 10.52 4.30 -27.15
CA ASN A 318 9.98 2.94 -27.39
C ASN A 318 9.94 2.47 -28.86
N SER A 319 10.99 2.72 -29.66
CA SER A 319 11.06 2.17 -31.03
C SER A 319 11.04 0.64 -31.09
N ASN A 320 11.41 -0.05 -30.01
CA ASN A 320 11.41 -1.51 -29.89
C ASN A 320 10.20 -2.03 -29.10
N SER A 321 9.00 -1.86 -29.65
CA SER A 321 7.74 -2.29 -29.03
C SER A 321 6.82 -3.01 -30.02
N GLU A 322 6.06 -3.98 -29.55
CA GLU A 322 5.08 -4.75 -30.32
C GLU A 322 3.72 -4.76 -29.62
N LEU A 323 2.64 -4.68 -30.39
CA LEU A 323 1.29 -4.82 -29.86
C LEU A 323 0.97 -6.30 -29.68
N THR A 324 0.29 -6.64 -28.57
CA THR A 324 -0.26 -7.98 -28.36
C THR A 324 -1.66 -7.92 -27.77
N THR A 325 -2.50 -8.88 -28.13
CA THR A 325 -3.84 -9.09 -27.53
C THR A 325 -3.83 -10.23 -26.50
N ALA A 326 -2.65 -10.81 -26.24
CA ALA A 326 -2.50 -11.93 -25.34
C ALA A 326 -2.53 -11.53 -23.85
N ILE A 327 -2.27 -10.25 -23.54
CA ILE A 327 -2.15 -9.73 -22.17
C ILE A 327 -3.38 -8.89 -21.84
N SER A 328 -4.02 -9.15 -20.70
CA SER A 328 -5.16 -8.35 -20.23
C SER A 328 -4.74 -6.98 -19.69
N GLU A 329 -5.73 -6.13 -19.42
CA GLU A 329 -5.51 -4.96 -18.57
C GLU A 329 -5.01 -5.40 -17.18
N PRO A 330 -4.07 -4.65 -16.58
CA PRO A 330 -3.52 -5.00 -15.27
C PRO A 330 -4.46 -4.60 -14.15
N LYS A 331 -4.48 -5.39 -13.07
CA LYS A 331 -5.29 -5.12 -11.88
C LYS A 331 -4.49 -5.19 -10.60
N ILE A 332 -4.64 -4.24 -9.69
CA ILE A 332 -3.95 -4.30 -8.40
C ILE A 332 -4.56 -5.41 -7.53
N VAL A 333 -3.70 -6.22 -6.92
CA VAL A 333 -4.09 -7.28 -5.99
C VAL A 333 -3.76 -6.85 -4.56
N PHE A 334 -2.56 -6.33 -4.33
CA PHE A 334 -2.10 -5.91 -3.02
C PHE A 334 -1.18 -4.71 -3.12
N GLY A 335 -1.41 -3.69 -2.32
CA GLY A 335 -0.44 -2.65 -2.00
C GLY A 335 -0.19 -2.66 -0.50
N ALA A 336 1.07 -2.60 -0.07
CA ALA A 336 1.43 -2.55 1.35
C ALA A 336 1.21 -1.14 1.94
N VAL A 337 0.01 -0.60 1.74
CA VAL A 337 -0.49 0.64 2.33
C VAL A 337 -1.58 0.28 3.34
N ASP A 338 -1.57 0.90 4.52
CA ASP A 338 -2.62 0.67 5.55
C ASP A 338 -2.87 -0.82 5.85
N PHE A 339 -1.82 -1.63 5.74
CA PHE A 339 -1.89 -3.09 5.88
C PHE A 339 -1.81 -3.53 7.34
N MET A 340 -1.54 -2.60 8.25
CA MET A 340 -1.55 -2.81 9.70
C MET A 340 -2.85 -2.27 10.30
N ASN A 341 -3.34 -2.94 11.34
CA ASN A 341 -4.50 -2.49 12.11
C ASN A 341 -4.23 -1.14 12.74
N ARG A 342 -5.29 -0.33 12.89
CA ARG A 342 -5.22 1.02 13.45
C ARG A 342 -4.48 1.08 14.81
N LYS A 343 -4.74 0.11 15.70
CA LYS A 343 -4.07 -0.03 17.01
C LYS A 343 -2.53 -0.11 16.92
N ALA A 344 -1.99 -0.61 15.80
CA ALA A 344 -0.55 -0.72 15.60
C ALA A 344 0.11 0.61 15.24
N VAL A 345 -0.65 1.55 14.66
CA VAL A 345 -0.09 2.74 14.00
C VAL A 345 -0.59 4.06 14.60
N GLU A 346 -1.71 4.07 15.33
CA GLU A 346 -2.36 5.30 15.79
C GLU A 346 -1.53 6.17 16.72
N LYS A 347 -0.63 5.56 17.50
CA LYS A 347 0.31 6.29 18.36
C LYS A 347 1.32 7.12 17.58
N TYR A 348 1.45 6.92 16.27
CA TYR A 348 2.36 7.65 15.39
C TYR A 348 1.70 8.80 14.63
N ASP A 349 0.38 8.97 14.74
CA ASP A 349 -0.38 9.95 13.95
C ASP A 349 0.13 11.37 14.08
N ASP A 350 0.46 11.81 15.29
CA ASP A 350 0.89 13.19 15.52
C ASP A 350 2.25 13.44 14.88
N ALA A 351 3.17 12.47 14.98
CA ALA A 351 4.47 12.55 14.31
C ALA A 351 4.31 12.57 12.78
N ILE A 352 3.41 11.74 12.23
CA ILE A 352 3.13 11.70 10.79
C ILE A 352 2.53 13.02 10.30
N LYS A 353 1.53 13.55 11.01
CA LYS A 353 0.90 14.84 10.69
C LYS A 353 1.92 15.97 10.74
N GLN A 354 2.78 15.99 11.77
CA GLN A 354 3.85 16.97 11.87
C GLN A 354 4.79 16.91 10.65
N SER A 355 5.30 15.72 10.31
CA SER A 355 6.16 15.53 9.13
C SER A 355 5.47 15.96 7.83
N ALA A 356 4.17 15.70 7.69
CA ALA A 356 3.39 16.11 6.51
C ALA A 356 3.19 17.62 6.43
N GLU A 357 2.83 18.28 7.53
CA GLU A 357 2.68 19.73 7.54
C GLU A 357 3.99 20.47 7.27
N GLU A 358 5.11 19.98 7.80
CA GLU A 358 6.44 20.50 7.52
C GLU A 358 6.81 20.33 6.04
N TYR A 359 6.57 19.14 5.47
CA TYR A 359 6.81 18.85 4.06
C TYR A 359 5.92 19.72 3.13
N TYR A 360 4.64 19.88 3.44
CA TYR A 360 3.73 20.76 2.70
C TYR A 360 4.21 22.22 2.74
N LYS A 361 4.57 22.74 3.93
CA LYS A 361 5.06 24.14 4.07
C LYS A 361 6.27 24.41 3.18
N TYR A 362 7.18 23.43 3.06
CA TYR A 362 8.35 23.53 2.20
C TYR A 362 8.01 23.52 0.70
N LYS A 363 6.96 22.79 0.29
CA LYS A 363 6.66 22.49 -1.11
C LYS A 363 5.46 23.26 -1.70
N LYS A 364 4.57 23.82 -0.88
CA LYS A 364 3.26 24.38 -1.30
C LYS A 364 3.30 25.31 -2.52
N ASP A 365 4.35 26.11 -2.67
CA ASP A 365 4.48 27.10 -3.76
C ASP A 365 5.07 26.47 -5.05
N LYS A 366 5.36 25.16 -5.03
CA LYS A 366 6.00 24.40 -6.11
C LYS A 366 5.20 23.14 -6.49
N LEU A 367 3.98 22.98 -5.96
CA LEU A 367 3.16 21.81 -6.24
C LEU A 367 2.72 21.79 -7.70
N ASN A 368 2.92 20.66 -8.38
CA ASN A 368 2.26 20.38 -9.65
C ASN A 368 0.79 19.97 -9.43
N ASP A 369 0.02 19.83 -10.51
CA ASP A 369 -1.42 19.58 -10.40
C ASP A 369 -1.74 18.21 -9.76
N ASN A 370 -0.93 17.17 -10.02
CA ASN A 370 -1.09 15.87 -9.36
C ASN A 370 -0.87 15.97 -7.85
N GLU A 371 0.15 16.70 -7.43
CA GLU A 371 0.49 16.88 -6.02
C GLU A 371 -0.57 17.74 -5.31
N LYS A 372 -1.17 18.73 -5.98
CA LYS A 372 -2.29 19.51 -5.41
C LYS A 372 -3.46 18.60 -5.04
N ILE A 373 -3.82 17.67 -5.92
CA ILE A 373 -4.89 16.68 -5.66
C ILE A 373 -4.58 15.86 -4.41
N ALA A 374 -3.33 15.41 -4.25
CA ALA A 374 -2.90 14.67 -3.07
C ALA A 374 -3.08 15.45 -1.77
N TRP A 375 -2.69 16.72 -1.76
CA TRP A 375 -2.84 17.59 -0.59
C TRP A 375 -4.29 17.96 -0.32
N GLU A 376 -5.12 18.17 -1.34
CA GLU A 376 -6.56 18.36 -1.20
C GLU A 376 -7.25 17.14 -0.57
N ASP A 377 -6.91 15.91 -1.00
CA ASP A 377 -7.40 14.68 -0.37
C ASP A 377 -6.96 14.60 1.10
N TYR A 378 -5.69 14.88 1.40
CA TYR A 378 -5.20 14.93 2.78
C TYR A 378 -5.98 15.94 3.63
N PHE A 379 -6.21 17.16 3.14
CA PHE A 379 -6.91 18.17 3.92
C PHE A 379 -8.38 17.82 4.17
N LYS A 380 -9.00 17.05 3.28
CA LYS A 380 -10.35 16.53 3.42
C LYS A 380 -10.44 15.33 4.37
N THR A 381 -9.52 14.36 4.26
CA THR A 381 -9.59 13.08 4.97
C THR A 381 -8.85 13.09 6.31
N LYS A 382 -7.82 13.94 6.43
CA LYS A 382 -6.88 14.00 7.57
C LYS A 382 -6.24 12.64 7.90
N ASN A 383 -6.15 11.76 6.91
CA ASN A 383 -5.58 10.42 7.05
C ASN A 383 -4.33 10.30 6.18
N ILE A 384 -3.23 9.82 6.75
CA ILE A 384 -1.98 9.53 6.04
C ILE A 384 -1.64 8.07 6.30
N PRO A 385 -1.87 7.17 5.34
CA PRO A 385 -1.49 5.78 5.49
C PRO A 385 0.01 5.62 5.60
N ILE A 386 0.45 4.77 6.53
CA ILE A 386 1.84 4.28 6.56
C ILE A 386 1.96 3.13 5.55
N MET A 387 3.07 3.10 4.82
CA MET A 387 3.33 2.07 3.82
C MET A 387 4.68 1.37 3.96
N VAL A 388 4.77 0.20 3.35
CA VAL A 388 6.01 -0.38 2.82
C VAL A 388 5.94 -0.24 1.30
N ASP A 389 7.05 0.10 0.66
CA ASP A 389 7.10 0.32 -0.79
C ASP A 389 7.10 -1.01 -1.56
N PHE A 390 5.95 -1.70 -1.54
CA PHE A 390 5.73 -3.01 -2.14
C PHE A 390 4.29 -3.13 -2.60
N ALA A 391 4.10 -3.69 -3.79
CA ALA A 391 2.80 -3.98 -4.35
C ALA A 391 2.84 -5.20 -5.27
N VAL A 392 1.67 -5.79 -5.50
CA VAL A 392 1.40 -6.90 -6.40
C VAL A 392 0.21 -6.53 -7.27
N PHE A 393 0.37 -6.70 -8.58
CA PHE A 393 -0.69 -6.60 -9.55
C PHE A 393 -0.81 -7.90 -10.34
N GLU A 394 -1.94 -8.12 -10.97
CA GLU A 394 -2.22 -9.28 -11.81
C GLU A 394 -2.44 -8.89 -13.26
N ILE A 395 -2.13 -9.83 -14.14
CA ILE A 395 -2.53 -9.85 -15.55
C ILE A 395 -2.93 -11.28 -15.92
N ASP A 396 -3.90 -11.42 -16.82
CA ASP A 396 -4.13 -12.68 -17.52
C ASP A 396 -3.28 -12.71 -18.80
N VAL A 397 -2.70 -13.87 -19.11
CA VAL A 397 -1.97 -14.12 -20.36
C VAL A 397 -2.50 -15.38 -21.04
N ASP A 398 -2.85 -15.26 -22.31
CA ASP A 398 -3.25 -16.37 -23.19
C ASP A 398 -2.11 -16.76 -24.14
N LEU A 399 -1.42 -17.88 -23.85
CA LEU A 399 -0.27 -18.34 -24.62
C LEU A 399 -0.62 -18.87 -26.03
N ASN A 400 -1.91 -18.97 -26.38
CA ASN A 400 -2.33 -19.24 -27.75
C ASN A 400 -2.34 -17.96 -28.62
N LYS A 401 -2.33 -16.78 -27.98
CA LYS A 401 -2.32 -15.46 -28.64
C LYS A 401 -0.94 -14.78 -28.60
N THR A 402 0.06 -15.39 -27.96
CA THR A 402 1.43 -14.87 -27.92
C THR A 402 2.22 -15.34 -29.14
N ASP A 403 3.19 -14.53 -29.58
CA ASP A 403 4.25 -15.02 -30.45
C ASP A 403 5.25 -15.91 -29.67
N ASN A 404 6.24 -16.47 -30.36
CA ASN A 404 7.24 -17.36 -29.75
C ASN A 404 8.09 -16.67 -28.68
N THR A 405 8.40 -15.39 -28.86
CA THR A 405 9.28 -14.63 -27.96
C THR A 405 8.58 -14.35 -26.64
N LEU A 406 7.40 -13.74 -26.67
CA LEU A 406 6.59 -13.50 -25.47
C LEU A 406 6.23 -14.82 -24.78
N LYS A 407 5.88 -15.86 -25.55
CA LYS A 407 5.62 -17.21 -25.01
C LYS A 407 6.82 -17.75 -24.23
N SER A 408 8.04 -17.59 -24.76
CA SER A 408 9.25 -18.00 -24.05
C SER A 408 9.40 -17.21 -22.75
N TRP A 409 9.26 -15.89 -22.79
CA TRP A 409 9.43 -15.05 -21.59
C TRP A 409 8.50 -15.45 -20.45
N ILE A 410 7.23 -15.73 -20.75
CA ILE A 410 6.25 -16.16 -19.74
C ILE A 410 6.58 -17.57 -19.22
N ASN A 411 6.92 -18.50 -20.11
CA ASN A 411 7.31 -19.85 -19.70
C ASN A 411 8.59 -19.85 -18.86
N ASP A 412 9.56 -19.00 -19.18
CA ASP A 412 10.81 -18.87 -18.44
C ASP A 412 10.55 -18.28 -17.05
N ALA A 413 9.67 -17.29 -16.93
CA ALA A 413 9.27 -16.75 -15.63
C ALA A 413 8.59 -17.81 -14.74
N ILE A 414 7.66 -18.59 -15.32
CA ILE A 414 6.98 -19.71 -14.62
C ILE A 414 8.01 -20.75 -14.17
N LYS A 415 8.88 -21.21 -15.06
CA LYS A 415 9.94 -22.18 -14.75
C LYS A 415 10.91 -21.64 -13.70
N GLY A 416 11.22 -20.35 -13.74
CA GLY A 416 12.07 -19.69 -12.75
C GLY A 416 11.44 -19.73 -11.35
N LEU A 417 10.14 -19.45 -11.22
CA LEU A 417 9.43 -19.60 -9.95
C LEU A 417 9.36 -21.08 -9.52
N ASP A 418 9.07 -22.00 -10.43
CA ASP A 418 9.03 -23.42 -10.12
C ASP A 418 10.38 -23.94 -9.59
N LYS A 419 11.48 -23.55 -10.22
CA LYS A 419 12.85 -23.88 -9.78
C LYS A 419 13.19 -23.28 -8.42
N TYR A 420 12.81 -22.03 -8.18
CA TYR A 420 12.95 -21.40 -6.87
C TYR A 420 12.30 -22.26 -5.77
N LEU A 421 11.03 -22.62 -5.96
CA LEU A 421 10.27 -23.40 -4.97
C LEU A 421 10.81 -24.82 -4.82
N GLU A 422 11.20 -25.45 -5.93
CA GLU A 422 11.83 -26.77 -5.90
C GLU A 422 13.14 -26.75 -5.11
N ARG A 423 13.99 -25.73 -5.32
CA ARG A 423 15.24 -25.56 -4.57
C ARG A 423 14.98 -25.42 -3.07
N LEU A 424 14.01 -24.59 -2.67
CA LEU A 424 13.65 -24.46 -1.25
C LEU A 424 13.14 -25.77 -0.66
N LYS A 425 12.29 -26.49 -1.41
CA LYS A 425 11.76 -27.79 -1.00
C LYS A 425 12.88 -28.80 -0.79
N ASN A 426 13.82 -28.91 -1.73
CA ASN A 426 14.86 -29.93 -1.75
C ASN A 426 16.08 -29.61 -0.86
N THR A 427 16.26 -28.36 -0.45
CA THR A 427 17.38 -27.97 0.43
C THR A 427 17.02 -28.20 1.89
N ASN A 428 17.64 -29.19 2.54
CA ASN A 428 17.29 -29.58 3.91
C ASN A 428 17.53 -28.47 4.95
N ASN A 429 18.69 -27.82 4.88
CA ASN A 429 19.09 -26.78 5.83
C ASN A 429 19.16 -25.45 5.10
N LEU A 430 18.19 -24.58 5.35
CA LEU A 430 18.19 -23.20 4.90
C LEU A 430 18.26 -22.28 6.13
N PRO A 431 19.04 -21.20 6.07
CA PRO A 431 19.03 -20.24 7.16
C PRO A 431 17.68 -19.55 7.22
N ASN A 432 17.28 -19.13 8.42
CA ASN A 432 16.13 -18.25 8.61
C ASN A 432 14.79 -18.85 8.15
N GLN A 433 14.73 -20.17 7.96
CA GLN A 433 13.55 -20.84 7.43
C GLN A 433 13.19 -22.08 8.24
N ASP A 434 11.94 -22.06 8.72
CA ASP A 434 11.23 -23.20 9.26
C ASP A 434 10.19 -23.62 8.22
N LYS A 435 10.39 -24.80 7.64
CA LYS A 435 9.53 -25.35 6.58
C LYS A 435 8.11 -25.70 7.05
N ASN A 436 7.90 -25.84 8.37
CA ASN A 436 6.56 -26.01 8.92
C ASN A 436 5.79 -24.68 8.93
N ILE A 437 6.50 -23.55 8.88
CA ILE A 437 5.92 -22.21 8.85
C ILE A 437 5.79 -21.71 7.40
N SER A 438 6.85 -21.84 6.59
CA SER A 438 6.82 -21.44 5.19
C SER A 438 7.76 -22.26 4.31
N ASN A 439 7.24 -22.70 3.17
CA ASN A 439 8.00 -23.43 2.15
C ASN A 439 8.45 -22.54 0.97
N TYR A 440 8.10 -21.25 0.98
CA TYR A 440 8.35 -20.33 -0.14
C TYR A 440 9.11 -19.05 0.26
N LEU A 441 9.22 -18.75 1.56
CA LEU A 441 9.93 -17.58 2.09
C LEU A 441 10.71 -17.93 3.36
N GLN A 442 11.56 -17.01 3.79
CA GLN A 442 12.09 -17.01 5.15
C GLN A 442 10.93 -16.96 6.16
N SER A 443 11.07 -17.65 7.30
CA SER A 443 10.12 -17.58 8.43
C SER A 443 10.60 -16.66 9.55
N LYS A 444 11.88 -16.25 9.50
CA LYS A 444 12.54 -15.30 10.40
C LYS A 444 13.36 -14.31 9.56
N ASP A 445 13.02 -13.03 9.56
CA ASP A 445 13.83 -12.04 8.84
C ASP A 445 15.14 -11.74 9.59
N TYR A 446 16.09 -11.08 8.92
CA TYR A 446 17.42 -10.82 9.48
C TYR A 446 17.40 -9.93 10.73
N ILE A 447 16.50 -8.95 10.81
CA ILE A 447 16.43 -8.01 11.93
C ILE A 447 15.77 -8.65 13.12
N SER A 448 14.70 -9.41 12.90
CA SER A 448 14.14 -10.21 13.99
C SER A 448 15.16 -11.23 14.50
N ALA A 449 15.91 -11.90 13.61
CA ALA A 449 16.99 -12.80 13.99
C ALA A 449 18.08 -12.09 14.84
N LEU A 450 18.46 -10.87 14.46
CA LEU A 450 19.44 -10.05 15.19
C LEU A 450 19.02 -9.79 16.64
N PHE A 451 17.75 -9.47 16.88
CA PHE A 451 17.26 -9.04 18.19
C PHE A 451 16.70 -10.15 19.09
N THR A 452 16.46 -11.35 18.55
CA THR A 452 15.80 -12.42 19.34
C THR A 452 16.66 -12.90 20.51
N LYS A 453 17.98 -12.69 20.48
CA LYS A 453 18.95 -13.18 21.48
C LYS A 453 18.91 -14.70 21.72
N ASP A 454 18.11 -15.43 20.95
CA ASP A 454 18.11 -16.88 20.95
C ASP A 454 19.37 -17.41 20.27
N ASN A 455 20.04 -18.34 20.93
CA ASN A 455 21.13 -19.14 20.36
C ASN A 455 20.63 -20.15 19.32
N ASN A 456 19.54 -19.85 18.61
CA ASN A 456 19.05 -20.71 17.55
C ASN A 456 20.06 -20.72 16.41
N SER A 457 20.82 -21.81 16.33
CA SER A 457 21.86 -22.03 15.33
C SER A 457 21.36 -22.05 13.89
N ASN A 458 20.07 -21.83 13.61
CA ASN A 458 19.52 -21.81 12.24
C ASN A 458 19.27 -20.40 11.68
N ASN A 459 19.30 -19.35 12.51
CA ASN A 459 18.96 -17.99 12.07
C ASN A 459 20.22 -17.15 11.89
N LEU A 460 20.48 -16.72 10.67
CA LEU A 460 21.48 -15.71 10.37
C LEU A 460 20.85 -14.32 10.53
N TYR A 461 21.67 -13.36 10.92
CA TYR A 461 21.28 -11.96 11.00
C TYR A 461 21.94 -11.12 9.90
N ASN A 462 22.97 -11.63 9.23
CA ASN A 462 23.68 -10.99 8.11
C ASN A 462 23.72 -11.92 6.89
N ALA A 463 24.15 -11.36 5.74
CA ALA A 463 24.35 -12.10 4.51
C ALA A 463 25.58 -11.59 3.75
N LYS A 464 26.46 -12.52 3.33
CA LYS A 464 27.69 -12.22 2.61
C LYS A 464 27.38 -11.68 1.23
N ASN A 465 26.39 -12.24 0.54
CA ASN A 465 25.97 -11.79 -0.77
C ASN A 465 24.46 -11.60 -0.92
N ILE A 466 24.09 -10.39 -1.33
CA ILE A 466 22.76 -10.09 -1.83
C ILE A 466 22.84 -9.94 -3.35
N TYR A 467 21.97 -10.66 -4.05
CA TYR A 467 21.86 -10.72 -5.50
C TYR A 467 20.60 -9.98 -5.93
N ILE A 468 20.77 -8.95 -6.75
CA ILE A 468 19.71 -8.07 -7.24
C ILE A 468 19.95 -7.83 -8.72
N ALA A 469 18.89 -7.94 -9.52
CA ALA A 469 18.94 -7.61 -10.92
C ALA A 469 17.59 -7.08 -11.41
N GLY A 470 17.63 -6.18 -12.39
CA GLY A 470 16.45 -5.48 -12.87
C GLY A 470 16.73 -4.60 -14.08
N TYR A 471 15.85 -3.62 -14.27
CA TYR A 471 15.74 -2.86 -15.52
C TYR A 471 15.86 -1.34 -15.32
N PRO A 472 17.04 -0.82 -14.96
CA PRO A 472 17.26 0.63 -14.90
C PRO A 472 17.14 1.32 -16.25
N VAL A 473 16.93 2.63 -16.18
CA VAL A 473 16.79 3.49 -17.36
C VAL A 473 17.89 4.53 -17.42
N ASN A 474 18.51 4.60 -18.59
CA ASN A 474 19.50 5.61 -18.93
C ASN A 474 19.18 6.18 -20.31
N ASN A 475 19.17 7.50 -20.44
CA ASN A 475 18.83 8.20 -21.69
C ASN A 475 17.53 7.66 -22.33
N LYS A 476 16.47 7.50 -21.52
CA LYS A 476 15.15 6.96 -21.90
C LYS A 476 15.14 5.50 -22.39
N THR A 477 16.28 4.81 -22.35
CA THR A 477 16.41 3.40 -22.76
C THR A 477 16.52 2.51 -21.53
N THR A 478 15.84 1.38 -21.56
CA THR A 478 15.82 0.41 -20.46
C THR A 478 16.79 -0.73 -20.70
N TYR A 479 17.65 -1.00 -19.71
CA TYR A 479 18.73 -1.99 -19.80
C TYR A 479 18.60 -3.07 -18.74
N TRP A 480 18.94 -4.32 -19.07
CA TRP A 480 19.15 -5.33 -18.03
C TRP A 480 20.47 -5.09 -17.26
N MET A 481 20.38 -5.00 -15.94
CA MET A 481 21.51 -4.79 -15.03
C MET A 481 21.44 -5.73 -13.83
N LYS A 482 22.61 -6.18 -13.33
CA LYS A 482 22.77 -7.04 -12.16
C LYS A 482 23.92 -6.55 -11.29
N ASN A 483 23.81 -6.69 -9.98
CA ASN A 483 24.78 -6.18 -9.01
C ASN A 483 25.99 -7.14 -8.80
N ASN A 484 26.66 -7.54 -9.88
CA ASN A 484 27.77 -8.51 -9.84
C ASN A 484 29.13 -7.94 -10.31
N PRO A 485 29.67 -6.88 -9.66
CA PRO A 485 30.95 -6.32 -10.03
C PRO A 485 32.11 -7.26 -9.65
N THR A 486 33.12 -7.40 -10.53
CA THR A 486 34.35 -8.17 -10.23
C THR A 486 35.12 -7.63 -9.02
N GLU A 487 35.00 -6.33 -8.77
CA GLU A 487 35.65 -5.57 -7.72
C GLU A 487 35.18 -6.01 -6.32
N ARG A 488 34.00 -6.62 -6.22
CA ARG A 488 33.49 -7.24 -5.00
C ARG A 488 34.45 -8.30 -4.44
N SER A 489 35.18 -9.00 -5.29
CA SER A 489 36.12 -10.07 -4.89
C SER A 489 37.56 -9.57 -4.71
N SER A 490 37.80 -8.26 -4.86
CA SER A 490 39.14 -7.68 -4.79
C SER A 490 39.64 -7.48 -3.35
N ASP A 491 40.97 -7.37 -3.21
CA ASP A 491 41.66 -6.97 -1.97
C ASP A 491 41.60 -5.46 -1.70
N LYS A 492 40.95 -4.67 -2.57
CA LYS A 492 40.83 -3.22 -2.42
C LYS A 492 39.70 -2.86 -1.45
N SER A 493 39.73 -1.66 -0.90
CA SER A 493 38.66 -1.10 -0.07
C SER A 493 38.02 0.08 -0.79
N ASP A 494 37.10 -0.20 -1.71
CA ASP A 494 36.53 0.81 -2.62
C ASP A 494 35.16 1.35 -2.18
N ILE A 495 34.43 0.62 -1.31
CA ILE A 495 33.00 0.87 -1.05
C ILE A 495 32.68 1.52 0.30
N ASP A 496 33.45 1.25 1.35
CA ASP A 496 33.12 1.70 2.69
C ASP A 496 34.34 2.27 3.41
N TRP A 497 34.35 3.59 3.53
CA TRP A 497 35.39 4.33 4.26
C TRP A 497 35.33 4.09 5.77
N ARG A 498 34.24 3.51 6.29
CA ARG A 498 34.04 3.24 7.72
C ARG A 498 34.68 1.94 8.19
N THR A 499 35.27 1.15 7.29
CA THR A 499 35.92 -0.12 7.61
C THR A 499 37.29 -0.21 6.95
N SER A 500 38.23 -0.87 7.61
CA SER A 500 39.56 -1.20 7.06
C SER A 500 39.56 -2.49 6.25
N LYS A 501 38.39 -3.11 6.05
CA LYS A 501 38.21 -4.38 5.36
C LYS A 501 38.33 -4.22 3.85
N SER A 502 38.85 -5.25 3.21
CA SER A 502 38.81 -5.38 1.75
C SER A 502 37.40 -5.69 1.25
N ASN A 503 37.10 -5.39 -0.01
CA ASN A 503 35.80 -5.63 -0.64
C ASN A 503 35.36 -7.09 -0.51
N ARG A 504 36.29 -8.05 -0.63
CA ARG A 504 36.00 -9.48 -0.48
C ARG A 504 35.53 -9.91 0.91
N GLU A 505 35.88 -9.11 1.94
CA GLU A 505 35.48 -9.35 3.33
C GLU A 505 34.16 -8.66 3.67
N ILE A 506 33.75 -7.65 2.90
CA ILE A 506 32.54 -6.87 3.15
C ILE A 506 31.31 -7.68 2.75
N PHE A 507 30.45 -7.93 3.73
CA PHE A 507 29.15 -8.57 3.53
C PHE A 507 28.20 -7.66 2.77
N GLY A 508 27.35 -8.25 1.91
CA GLY A 508 26.29 -7.55 1.18
C GLY A 508 25.27 -6.94 2.13
N PHE A 509 24.87 -7.67 3.16
CA PHE A 509 24.06 -7.14 4.25
C PHE A 509 24.77 -7.41 5.58
N ALA A 510 25.26 -6.35 6.22
CA ALA A 510 26.08 -6.41 7.43
C ALA A 510 25.31 -6.03 8.70
N ASN A 511 24.00 -6.29 8.77
CA ASN A 511 23.09 -5.83 9.83
C ASN A 511 22.86 -4.32 9.87
N GLU A 512 23.14 -3.61 8.79
CA GLU A 512 22.88 -2.17 8.71
C GLU A 512 21.46 -1.93 8.23
N PHE A 513 20.64 -1.27 9.03
CA PHE A 513 19.23 -1.03 8.73
C PHE A 513 18.82 0.41 9.01
N GLN A 514 17.63 0.77 8.54
CA GLN A 514 16.93 2.00 8.84
C GLN A 514 15.55 1.68 9.42
N SER A 515 14.99 2.56 10.26
CA SER A 515 13.60 2.53 10.71
C SER A 515 13.06 3.95 10.82
N SER A 516 11.83 4.18 10.37
CA SER A 516 11.09 5.43 10.63
C SER A 516 10.42 5.43 12.00
N ILE A 517 10.24 4.25 12.59
CA ILE A 517 9.74 4.06 13.94
C ILE A 517 10.94 3.81 14.86
N SER A 518 11.41 4.88 15.51
CA SER A 518 12.52 4.87 16.46
C SER A 518 12.10 5.47 17.79
N ILE A 519 13.05 5.78 18.70
CA ILE A 519 12.77 6.50 19.96
C ILE A 519 11.99 7.79 19.67
N VAL A 520 12.43 8.55 18.67
CA VAL A 520 11.66 9.65 18.06
C VAL A 520 11.27 9.21 16.66
N PRO A 521 9.97 9.03 16.34
CA PRO A 521 9.55 8.68 14.99
C PRO A 521 9.91 9.78 13.98
N ASN A 522 10.38 9.37 12.80
CA ASN A 522 10.75 10.28 11.71
C ASN A 522 10.27 9.70 10.38
N PHE A 523 9.05 10.07 9.99
CA PHE A 523 8.42 9.58 8.78
C PHE A 523 8.76 10.48 7.60
N ARG A 524 9.15 9.86 6.48
CA ARG A 524 9.27 10.57 5.21
C ARG A 524 7.93 10.57 4.49
N ILE A 525 7.55 11.72 3.96
CA ILE A 525 6.27 11.95 3.30
C ILE A 525 6.45 11.93 1.78
N PHE A 526 5.50 11.28 1.11
CA PHE A 526 5.38 11.22 -0.35
C PHE A 526 3.98 11.65 -0.75
N ASP A 527 3.87 12.48 -1.80
CA ASP A 527 2.63 13.08 -2.31
C ASP A 527 2.42 12.82 -3.81
N ASN A 528 3.20 11.88 -4.35
CA ASN A 528 3.26 11.58 -5.78
C ASN A 528 2.85 10.14 -6.10
N TYR A 529 2.23 9.43 -5.15
CA TYR A 529 1.68 8.08 -5.36
C TYR A 529 0.16 8.14 -5.24
N TRP A 530 -0.56 7.57 -6.19
CA TRP A 530 -2.03 7.49 -6.23
C TRP A 530 -2.74 8.80 -5.89
N HIS A 531 -2.13 9.93 -6.26
CA HIS A 531 -2.59 11.28 -5.92
C HIS A 531 -3.01 11.39 -4.45
N ARG A 532 -2.22 10.82 -3.54
CA ARG A 532 -2.44 10.78 -2.10
C ARG A 532 -1.15 11.00 -1.33
N VAL A 533 -1.30 11.44 -0.08
CA VAL A 533 -0.19 11.62 0.85
C VAL A 533 0.03 10.34 1.64
N PHE A 534 1.26 9.82 1.60
CA PHE A 534 1.69 8.62 2.31
C PHE A 534 2.89 8.88 3.22
N ALA A 535 2.99 8.10 4.30
CA ALA A 535 4.13 8.08 5.20
C ALA A 535 4.97 6.80 5.00
N THR A 536 6.29 6.95 4.96
CA THR A 536 7.23 5.82 4.88
C THR A 536 8.18 5.79 6.07
N PHE A 537 8.67 4.61 6.46
CA PHE A 537 8.19 3.26 6.12
C PHE A 537 7.80 2.52 7.41
N TYR A 538 6.86 1.57 7.31
CA TYR A 538 6.58 0.65 8.42
C TYR A 538 7.66 -0.42 8.51
N GLY A 539 8.15 -0.73 9.71
CA GLY A 539 9.19 -1.75 9.91
C GLY A 539 10.60 -1.24 9.61
N TYR A 540 11.44 -2.13 9.08
CA TYR A 540 12.85 -1.87 8.80
C TYR A 540 13.14 -1.88 7.29
N GLN A 541 14.16 -1.13 6.88
CA GLN A 541 14.79 -1.24 5.56
C GLN A 541 16.24 -1.69 5.72
N TYR A 542 16.71 -2.56 4.84
CA TYR A 542 18.08 -3.07 4.89
C TYR A 542 18.97 -2.22 3.99
N ASN A 543 20.09 -1.74 4.53
CA ASN A 543 21.15 -1.11 3.74
C ASN A 543 22.05 -2.22 3.18
N VAL A 544 22.17 -2.27 1.86
CA VAL A 544 22.87 -3.35 1.17
C VAL A 544 24.07 -2.80 0.41
N ASN A 545 25.24 -3.40 0.63
CA ASN A 545 26.50 -3.12 -0.05
C ASN A 545 26.52 -3.74 -1.46
N PHE A 546 27.25 -3.13 -2.41
CA PHE A 546 27.41 -3.61 -3.79
C PHE A 546 26.08 -3.84 -4.52
N SER A 547 25.15 -2.88 -4.46
CA SER A 547 23.75 -3.12 -4.82
C SER A 547 23.12 -2.04 -5.69
N SER A 548 23.84 -0.96 -6.00
CA SER A 548 23.31 0.13 -6.80
C SER A 548 23.06 -0.28 -8.26
N LEU A 549 21.78 -0.34 -8.66
CA LEU A 549 21.37 -0.64 -10.03
C LEU A 549 20.97 0.61 -10.83
N TYR A 550 21.11 1.83 -10.28
CA TYR A 550 20.65 3.10 -10.88
C TYR A 550 19.11 3.29 -10.89
N TYR A 551 18.65 4.48 -11.28
CA TYR A 551 17.23 4.84 -11.38
C TYR A 551 16.48 3.96 -12.39
N GLY A 552 15.23 3.62 -12.06
CA GLY A 552 14.37 2.72 -12.86
C GLY A 552 14.46 1.24 -12.50
N ALA A 553 15.50 0.82 -11.76
CA ALA A 553 15.64 -0.56 -11.25
C ALA A 553 14.72 -0.86 -10.05
N SER A 554 13.97 0.14 -9.57
CA SER A 554 12.96 -0.02 -8.52
C SER A 554 12.03 -1.19 -8.81
N GLY A 555 11.79 -2.00 -7.78
CA GLY A 555 10.93 -3.18 -7.82
C GLY A 555 11.70 -4.47 -8.07
N SER A 556 13.03 -4.40 -8.25
CA SER A 556 13.88 -5.59 -8.43
C SER A 556 13.82 -6.52 -7.23
N LEU A 557 13.76 -7.81 -7.50
CA LEU A 557 13.79 -8.86 -6.48
C LEU A 557 15.20 -9.04 -5.92
N ALA A 558 15.32 -9.19 -4.59
CA ALA A 558 16.58 -9.42 -3.90
C ALA A 558 16.65 -10.82 -3.29
N TYR A 559 17.73 -11.54 -3.58
CA TYR A 559 18.04 -12.87 -3.04
C TYR A 559 19.25 -12.83 -2.13
N ASN A 560 19.30 -13.70 -1.13
CA ASN A 560 20.56 -14.00 -0.43
C ASN A 560 21.37 -15.08 -1.17
N GLU A 561 22.59 -15.36 -0.69
CA GLU A 561 23.45 -16.43 -1.23
C GLU A 561 22.91 -17.85 -1.14
N PHE A 562 21.87 -18.09 -0.35
CA PHE A 562 21.22 -19.38 -0.23
C PHE A 562 20.01 -19.51 -1.18
N GLY A 563 19.82 -18.53 -2.07
CA GLY A 563 18.78 -18.54 -3.09
C GLY A 563 17.36 -18.31 -2.53
N GLN A 564 17.24 -17.67 -1.37
CA GLN A 564 15.97 -17.28 -0.76
C GLN A 564 15.61 -15.84 -1.13
N MET A 565 14.33 -15.58 -1.40
CA MET A 565 13.80 -14.23 -1.52
C MET A 565 13.84 -13.54 -0.15
N ILE A 566 14.44 -12.35 -0.07
CA ILE A 566 14.60 -11.62 1.19
C ILE A 566 13.96 -10.22 1.20
N GLY A 567 13.67 -9.66 0.02
CA GLY A 567 13.06 -8.34 -0.08
C GLY A 567 13.02 -7.79 -1.49
N ILE A 568 12.65 -6.52 -1.58
CA ILE A 568 12.51 -5.77 -2.83
C ILE A 568 13.38 -4.52 -2.81
N TYR A 569 14.12 -4.31 -3.89
CA TYR A 569 14.94 -3.12 -4.14
C TYR A 569 14.04 -1.90 -4.26
N ASN A 570 14.21 -0.92 -3.38
CA ASN A 570 13.28 0.22 -3.28
C ASN A 570 13.96 1.60 -3.19
N ASN A 571 15.28 1.68 -3.06
CA ASN A 571 15.98 2.96 -3.10
C ASN A 571 17.44 2.77 -3.53
N VAL A 572 18.02 3.83 -4.07
CA VAL A 572 19.44 3.95 -4.42
C VAL A 572 20.00 5.22 -3.82
N ARG A 573 21.32 5.26 -3.58
CA ARG A 573 21.99 6.49 -3.18
C ARG A 573 21.74 7.61 -4.19
N SER A 574 21.56 8.84 -3.69
CA SER A 574 21.49 10.03 -4.54
C SER A 574 22.78 10.24 -5.35
N ASN A 575 22.67 10.78 -6.55
CA ASN A 575 23.79 11.09 -7.45
C ASN A 575 24.64 9.87 -7.84
N VAL A 576 24.03 8.69 -7.93
CA VAL A 576 24.69 7.51 -8.50
C VAL A 576 24.89 7.70 -10.01
N GLU A 577 26.02 7.23 -10.54
CA GLU A 577 26.26 7.14 -11.98
C GLU A 577 25.68 5.83 -12.55
N PHE A 578 25.22 5.87 -13.81
CA PHE A 578 24.72 4.66 -14.47
C PHE A 578 25.81 3.59 -14.58
N GLY A 579 25.49 2.37 -14.12
CA GLY A 579 26.44 1.26 -14.10
C GLY A 579 27.41 1.26 -12.92
N ASP A 580 27.31 2.20 -11.98
CA ASP A 580 28.07 2.12 -10.72
C ASP A 580 27.40 1.16 -9.72
N LEU A 581 27.86 -0.08 -9.75
CA LEU A 581 27.40 -1.20 -8.93
C LEU A 581 28.06 -1.23 -7.55
N LEU A 582 29.04 -0.36 -7.28
CA LEU A 582 29.77 -0.33 -6.01
C LEU A 582 29.10 0.55 -4.96
N GLN A 583 28.02 1.25 -5.27
CA GLN A 583 27.30 2.02 -4.25
C GLN A 583 26.32 1.15 -3.46
N HIS A 584 25.95 1.68 -2.30
CA HIS A 584 24.90 1.14 -1.44
C HIS A 584 23.51 1.45 -2.00
N ALA A 585 22.55 0.61 -1.62
CA ALA A 585 21.14 0.76 -1.92
C ALA A 585 20.31 0.19 -0.76
N THR A 586 18.99 0.27 -0.84
CA THR A 586 18.11 -0.33 0.17
C THR A 586 17.17 -1.36 -0.42
N ILE A 587 16.86 -2.36 0.42
CA ILE A 587 15.78 -3.31 0.17
C ILE A 587 14.76 -3.26 1.31
N ALA A 588 13.48 -3.33 0.99
CA ALA A 588 12.42 -3.55 1.96
C ALA A 588 12.19 -5.07 2.13
N PRO A 589 12.22 -5.61 3.35
CA PRO A 589 11.97 -7.02 3.57
C PRO A 589 10.50 -7.37 3.37
N PHE A 590 10.22 -8.62 2.98
CA PHE A 590 8.85 -9.12 2.85
C PHE A 590 8.19 -9.45 4.21
N LEU A 591 8.99 -9.54 5.26
CA LEU A 591 8.63 -10.09 6.56
C LEU A 591 9.33 -9.30 7.67
N GLN A 592 8.59 -9.05 8.75
CA GLN A 592 9.14 -8.89 10.08
C GLN A 592 8.49 -9.95 10.98
N SER A 593 9.25 -10.95 11.41
CA SER A 593 8.66 -12.13 12.07
C SER A 593 8.28 -11.92 13.53
N ASP A 594 8.78 -10.87 14.17
CA ASP A 594 8.64 -10.62 15.61
C ASP A 594 8.22 -9.18 15.90
N ASN A 595 7.53 -8.98 17.02
CA ASN A 595 7.28 -7.64 17.54
C ASN A 595 8.57 -7.11 18.14
N ILE A 596 9.06 -5.96 17.67
CA ILE A 596 10.31 -5.38 18.13
C ILE A 596 10.01 -4.09 18.88
N LYS A 597 10.47 -4.02 20.13
CA LYS A 597 10.34 -2.85 20.98
C LYS A 597 11.59 -1.96 20.89
N ILE A 598 11.41 -0.65 20.72
CA ILE A 598 12.48 0.34 20.67
C ILE A 598 12.06 1.53 21.54
N GLY A 599 12.64 1.64 22.74
CA GLY A 599 12.14 2.58 23.75
C GLY A 599 10.69 2.26 24.09
N ASP A 600 9.79 3.25 24.00
CA ASP A 600 8.35 3.06 24.24
C ASP A 600 7.58 2.62 22.98
N ASN A 601 8.26 2.53 21.84
CA ASN A 601 7.66 2.16 20.57
C ASN A 601 7.74 0.66 20.35
N ILE A 602 6.71 0.11 19.69
CA ILE A 602 6.63 -1.30 19.31
C ILE A 602 6.28 -1.32 17.84
N ILE A 603 7.14 -1.96 17.05
CA ILE A 603 6.90 -2.29 15.65
C ILE A 603 6.37 -3.73 15.65
N TYR A 604 5.11 -3.90 15.27
CA TYR A 604 4.47 -5.22 15.27
C TYR A 604 4.89 -6.03 14.04
N ALA A 605 4.93 -7.35 14.23
CA ALA A 605 5.26 -8.31 13.18
C ALA A 605 4.29 -8.20 12.00
N TYR A 606 4.81 -8.47 10.80
CA TYR A 606 4.02 -8.54 9.56
C TYR A 606 4.65 -9.48 8.54
N ASN A 607 3.84 -9.96 7.59
CA ASN A 607 4.28 -10.68 6.41
C ASN A 607 3.47 -10.19 5.18
N LEU A 608 4.14 -9.50 4.26
CA LEU A 608 3.52 -8.88 3.10
C LEU A 608 2.95 -9.90 2.10
N ILE A 609 3.49 -11.13 2.10
CA ILE A 609 3.07 -12.19 1.17
C ILE A 609 2.00 -13.07 1.81
N ASP A 610 2.23 -13.53 3.06
CA ASP A 610 1.28 -14.36 3.80
C ASP A 610 1.16 -13.97 5.28
N GLY A 611 0.23 -13.07 5.57
CA GLY A 611 -0.11 -12.60 6.92
C GLY A 611 -1.30 -13.33 7.56
N THR A 612 -1.70 -14.51 7.05
CA THR A 612 -2.91 -15.22 7.49
C THR A 612 -2.80 -15.81 8.89
N ASP A 613 -1.59 -16.14 9.36
CA ASP A 613 -1.37 -16.60 10.73
C ASP A 613 -1.52 -15.44 11.74
N LYS A 614 -2.74 -15.25 12.23
CA LYS A 614 -3.06 -14.21 13.22
C LYS A 614 -2.58 -14.51 14.64
N THR A 615 -2.04 -15.70 14.89
CA THR A 615 -1.32 -15.95 16.15
C THR A 615 0.03 -15.23 16.17
N ARG A 616 0.62 -14.99 14.99
CA ARG A 616 1.88 -14.26 14.82
C ARG A 616 1.66 -12.82 14.35
N TYR A 617 0.79 -12.62 13.36
CA TYR A 617 0.53 -11.34 12.71
C TYR A 617 -0.81 -10.73 13.14
N LYS A 618 -1.11 -10.82 14.45
CA LYS A 618 -2.35 -10.33 15.10
C LYS A 618 -2.73 -8.89 14.71
N TYR A 619 -1.72 -8.04 14.52
CA TYR A 619 -1.91 -6.62 14.22
C TYR A 619 -1.86 -6.28 12.73
N GLN A 620 -1.69 -7.27 11.85
CA GLN A 620 -1.73 -7.08 10.41
C GLN A 620 -3.16 -7.29 9.90
N LYS A 621 -3.66 -6.36 9.08
CA LYS A 621 -4.99 -6.36 8.46
C LYS A 621 -5.01 -7.11 7.12
N SER A 622 -3.94 -6.99 6.33
CA SER A 622 -3.88 -7.54 4.97
C SER A 622 -2.48 -7.92 4.53
N SER A 623 -2.43 -8.86 3.60
CA SER A 623 -1.26 -9.37 2.88
C SER A 623 -1.70 -9.76 1.46
N PHE A 624 -0.75 -10.10 0.58
CA PHE A 624 -1.07 -10.61 -0.76
C PHE A 624 -2.08 -11.76 -0.70
N ARG A 625 -1.85 -12.77 0.14
CA ARG A 625 -2.75 -13.92 0.29
C ARG A 625 -4.14 -13.53 0.79
N GLU A 626 -4.23 -12.69 1.81
CA GLU A 626 -5.53 -12.24 2.35
C GLU A 626 -6.32 -11.40 1.34
N ASN A 627 -5.63 -10.62 0.51
CA ASN A 627 -6.28 -9.90 -0.58
C ASN A 627 -6.77 -10.86 -1.68
N LEU A 628 -6.04 -11.94 -2.00
CA LEU A 628 -6.55 -12.98 -2.91
C LEU A 628 -7.86 -13.58 -2.39
N GLN A 629 -7.94 -13.91 -1.10
CA GLN A 629 -9.17 -14.45 -0.50
C GLN A 629 -10.39 -13.52 -0.70
N LYS A 630 -10.16 -12.20 -0.60
CA LYS A 630 -11.21 -11.18 -0.74
C LYS A 630 -11.57 -10.87 -2.19
N LEU A 631 -10.57 -10.88 -3.08
CA LEU A 631 -10.78 -10.63 -4.51
C LEU A 631 -11.38 -11.85 -5.22
N TYR A 632 -11.12 -13.05 -4.71
CA TYR A 632 -11.55 -14.34 -5.27
C TYR A 632 -12.29 -15.19 -4.22
N PRO A 633 -13.41 -14.71 -3.66
CA PRO A 633 -14.10 -15.38 -2.53
C PRO A 633 -14.62 -16.77 -2.87
N ASN A 634 -14.84 -17.06 -4.16
CA ASN A 634 -15.29 -18.37 -4.65
C ASN A 634 -14.19 -19.14 -5.40
N GLY A 635 -12.94 -18.67 -5.36
CA GLY A 635 -11.86 -19.14 -6.24
C GLY A 635 -11.78 -18.37 -7.55
N PHE A 636 -10.93 -18.85 -8.46
CA PHE A 636 -10.75 -18.34 -9.82
C PHE A 636 -11.93 -18.74 -10.71
N SER A 637 -11.96 -18.24 -11.95
CA SER A 637 -13.08 -18.48 -12.87
C SER A 637 -13.27 -19.96 -13.24
N ASP A 638 -12.28 -20.80 -13.01
CA ASP A 638 -12.35 -22.26 -13.19
C ASP A 638 -12.69 -23.03 -11.90
N ASN A 639 -13.10 -22.32 -10.85
CA ASN A 639 -13.37 -22.79 -9.48
C ASN A 639 -12.15 -23.31 -8.71
N SER A 640 -10.94 -23.21 -9.27
CA SER A 640 -9.72 -23.50 -8.53
C SER A 640 -9.53 -22.47 -7.41
N LYS A 641 -9.00 -22.93 -6.28
CA LYS A 641 -8.63 -22.07 -5.14
C LYS A 641 -7.12 -22.03 -4.92
N SER A 642 -6.35 -22.55 -5.88
CA SER A 642 -4.91 -22.74 -5.76
C SER A 642 -4.16 -21.79 -6.68
N THR A 643 -3.03 -21.31 -6.17
CA THR A 643 -1.96 -20.68 -6.94
C THR A 643 -0.70 -21.52 -6.78
N LYS A 644 0.41 -21.10 -7.38
CA LYS A 644 1.67 -21.82 -7.24
C LYS A 644 2.25 -21.71 -5.82
N LEU A 645 2.09 -20.56 -5.15
CA LEU A 645 2.54 -20.39 -3.77
C LEU A 645 1.57 -21.00 -2.74
N PHE A 646 0.27 -21.03 -3.04
CA PHE A 646 -0.76 -21.45 -2.11
C PHE A 646 -1.58 -22.61 -2.67
N ASP A 647 -1.43 -23.80 -2.07
CA ASP A 647 -2.25 -24.98 -2.40
C ASP A 647 -3.76 -24.69 -2.26
N ASN A 648 -4.11 -23.79 -1.34
CA ASN A 648 -5.43 -23.21 -1.20
C ASN A 648 -5.30 -21.78 -0.64
N ILE A 649 -5.76 -20.76 -1.35
CA ILE A 649 -5.66 -19.36 -0.89
C ILE A 649 -6.35 -19.11 0.45
N PHE A 650 -7.29 -19.97 0.89
CA PHE A 650 -8.05 -19.83 2.14
C PHE A 650 -7.44 -20.51 3.38
N ASN A 651 -6.38 -21.32 3.25
CA ASN A 651 -5.90 -22.21 4.33
C ASN A 651 -4.52 -21.90 4.91
#